data_AF-A0A3E2H8J3-F1
#
_entry.id   AF-A0A3E2H8J3-F1
#
_cell.length_a   1.000
_cell.length_b   1.000
_cell.length_c   1.000
_cell.angle_alpha   90.00
_cell.angle_beta   90.00
_cell.angle_gamma   90.00
#
_symmetry.space_group_name_H-M   'P 1'
#
loop_
_entity.id
_entity.type
_entity.pdbx_description
1 polymer ?
#
loop_
_entity_poly.entity_id
_entity_poly.type
_entity_poly.pdbx_seq_one_letter_code
_entity_poly.pdbx_strand_id
1 'polypeptide(L)'
;MSSRLSHISSAVLALAAAAVGARAATEPCAEIAKLAANDTHIFSSEIGLACLESMPFKSDLAVKFVDEYTKYAQWQSTIEILRNPPAGYLSPATDIQGGLATIRSRAAAKQYKSQYDFDIDLYNLINTANDGHFALFPCSPTTINFGLQTSLVSVSSDGVAIPELYTLEDGVALSHGAKDVSPVILINGIGAEAYVEQLSSSQLFQDPDARYNQMLANVPIDGQGQTQSGSFTSFIAFPGVHSFELTFANGTQIQLPLLAGASAALGNFTFTTGEELWQAACAPQPAAPATPSTLTTPLSAPENYPKPIVRDSFNLLVGYFPTDAGLEDVAVLSVPTFLTEGAMLDGNLPADATANFAIEAQTFVNNATAEGKKKIIIDITGNGGGLVDSGFALISIFFPNMTIFSATRIRSTEATQFVLRTFNAQNNSDNDDVLSSGFYLPDLVLPDQKTGFSTLNQFIGPFDVLGVPSTAIVAEDTFALNDPTSDPINIDGLGGKLDGTKPPFAPEDIIILTDGRCSSTCTIFINHMAPRGVRVVAVGGRPQPGPMQSIGGVKGAQELGLSDISSSYDLAYELIAKASKAGTPIYTDAELAEYNKSVPVPLADMPFNLQQASVNFRNAFSPDNDQVPTQFIYQAADCRLFYTAGSLGKPELTWASVANAMWGKGKCAFRKPTTTKTYTSTASSSKSSPSSTSGSKSGSKSGSAHKALGLLLALAEGMNPN
;
A
#
# COMPACT_ATOMS: atom_id res chain seq x y z
N MET A 1 -64.80 -52.39 -8.12
CA MET A 1 -65.61 -52.99 -7.04
C MET A 1 -65.32 -52.23 -5.74
N SER A 2 -66.37 -51.60 -5.22
CA SER A 2 -66.64 -51.22 -3.82
C SER A 2 -65.70 -50.33 -3.00
N SER A 3 -66.27 -49.16 -2.69
CA SER A 3 -66.00 -48.19 -1.63
C SER A 3 -66.15 -48.72 -0.19
N ARG A 4 -65.52 -48.03 0.79
CA ARG A 4 -66.10 -47.42 2.04
C ARG A 4 -65.03 -47.45 3.16
N LEU A 5 -64.52 -46.34 3.70
CA LEU A 5 -65.11 -45.32 4.60
C LEU A 5 -65.65 -45.84 5.95
N SER A 6 -65.12 -45.22 7.02
CA SER A 6 -65.73 -44.90 8.33
C SER A 6 -66.02 -46.05 9.31
N HIS A 7 -65.92 -45.93 10.64
CA HIS A 7 -65.46 -44.93 11.62
C HIS A 7 -65.56 -45.60 13.02
N ILE A 8 -65.19 -44.85 14.08
CA ILE A 8 -65.55 -44.98 15.51
C ILE A 8 -64.52 -45.75 16.36
N SER A 9 -64.05 -45.29 17.52
CA SER A 9 -63.80 -43.99 18.17
C SER A 9 -63.49 -44.29 19.65
N SER A 10 -62.68 -43.41 20.27
CA SER A 10 -62.64 -43.09 21.72
C SER A 10 -61.93 -44.10 22.64
N ALA A 11 -61.07 -43.73 23.61
CA ALA A 11 -60.74 -42.43 24.20
C ALA A 11 -59.37 -42.45 24.93
N VAL A 12 -58.64 -41.34 24.77
CA VAL A 12 -57.91 -40.53 25.78
C VAL A 12 -56.97 -41.19 26.80
N LEU A 13 -55.68 -40.85 26.70
CA LEU A 13 -54.86 -40.47 27.86
C LEU A 13 -53.90 -39.30 27.52
N ALA A 14 -53.86 -38.36 28.45
CA ALA A 14 -53.22 -37.05 28.56
C ALA A 14 -51.88 -36.75 27.83
N LEU A 15 -51.81 -35.51 27.32
CA LEU A 15 -50.60 -34.77 26.96
C LEU A 15 -49.74 -34.48 28.20
N ALA A 16 -48.42 -34.69 28.06
CA ALA A 16 -47.40 -33.87 28.70
C ALA A 16 -46.36 -33.51 27.63
N ALA A 17 -46.54 -32.36 26.98
CA ALA A 17 -45.51 -31.77 26.13
C ALA A 17 -44.48 -31.09 27.04
N ALA A 18 -43.26 -31.61 27.06
CA ALA A 18 -42.13 -30.90 27.64
C ALA A 18 -41.77 -29.74 26.70
N ALA A 19 -42.11 -28.52 27.12
CA ALA A 19 -41.56 -27.30 26.53
C ALA A 19 -40.09 -27.20 26.90
N VAL A 20 -39.20 -27.66 26.02
CA VAL A 20 -37.80 -27.25 26.03
C VAL A 20 -37.80 -25.79 25.56
N GLY A 21 -37.72 -24.86 26.51
CA GLY A 21 -37.53 -23.46 26.19
C GLY A 21 -36.22 -23.30 25.42
N ALA A 22 -36.31 -22.90 24.15
CA ALA A 22 -35.18 -22.38 23.42
C ALA A 22 -34.69 -21.15 24.18
N ARG A 23 -33.55 -21.29 24.88
CA ARG A 23 -32.83 -20.13 25.43
C ARG A 23 -32.41 -19.33 24.20
N ALA A 24 -32.97 -18.12 24.01
CA ALA A 24 -32.55 -17.25 22.93
C ALA A 24 -31.03 -17.13 23.00
N ALA A 25 -30.33 -17.43 21.90
CA ALA A 25 -28.89 -17.20 21.82
C ALA A 25 -28.64 -15.73 22.22
N THR A 26 -27.71 -15.51 23.13
CA THR A 26 -27.33 -14.14 23.51
C THR A 26 -26.85 -13.42 22.26
N GLU A 27 -27.22 -12.15 22.10
CA GLU A 27 -26.74 -11.34 20.99
C GLU A 27 -25.21 -11.19 21.09
N PRO A 28 -24.42 -11.48 20.03
CA PRO A 28 -22.95 -11.51 20.10
C PRO A 28 -22.29 -10.19 20.52
N CYS A 29 -22.76 -9.05 20.03
CA CYS A 29 -22.26 -7.74 20.43
C CYS A 29 -22.56 -7.46 21.91
N ALA A 30 -23.72 -7.90 22.43
CA ALA A 30 -24.00 -7.82 23.87
C ALA A 30 -23.05 -8.67 24.73
N GLU A 31 -22.46 -9.75 24.20
CA GLU A 31 -21.40 -10.49 24.89
C GLU A 31 -20.10 -9.69 24.92
N ILE A 32 -19.69 -9.08 23.80
CA ILE A 32 -18.51 -8.22 23.73
C ILE A 32 -18.66 -7.01 24.67
N ALA A 33 -19.83 -6.36 24.69
CA ALA A 33 -20.09 -5.24 25.60
C ALA A 33 -19.95 -5.63 27.09
N LYS A 34 -20.34 -6.86 27.47
CA LYS A 34 -20.13 -7.37 28.84
C LYS A 34 -18.65 -7.64 29.13
N LEU A 35 -17.89 -8.13 28.16
CA LEU A 35 -16.45 -8.32 28.29
C LEU A 35 -15.74 -6.97 28.46
N ALA A 36 -16.05 -5.99 27.62
CA ALA A 36 -15.51 -4.64 27.69
C ALA A 36 -15.85 -3.95 29.03
N ALA A 37 -17.08 -4.12 29.54
CA ALA A 37 -17.48 -3.61 30.85
C ALA A 37 -16.69 -4.23 32.03
N ASN A 38 -16.09 -5.41 31.81
CA ASN A 38 -15.19 -6.08 32.75
C ASN A 38 -13.71 -5.92 32.38
N ASP A 39 -13.38 -4.89 31.59
CA ASP A 39 -12.01 -4.57 31.14
C ASP A 39 -11.32 -5.70 30.34
N THR A 40 -12.11 -6.50 29.63
CA THR A 40 -11.63 -7.55 28.72
C THR A 40 -11.83 -7.12 27.27
N HIS A 41 -10.74 -6.69 26.62
CA HIS A 41 -10.76 -6.12 25.26
C HIS A 41 -10.28 -7.08 24.17
N ILE A 42 -9.77 -8.25 24.55
CA ILE A 42 -9.37 -9.34 23.66
C ILE A 42 -10.26 -10.54 23.95
N PHE A 43 -10.86 -11.11 22.92
CA PHE A 43 -11.84 -12.19 23.02
C PHE A 43 -11.74 -13.17 21.84
N SER A 44 -12.54 -14.22 21.84
CA SER A 44 -12.56 -15.24 20.78
C SER A 44 -12.99 -14.66 19.44
N SER A 45 -12.33 -15.04 18.35
CA SER A 45 -12.71 -14.60 17.00
C SER A 45 -14.13 -15.01 16.60
N GLU A 46 -14.68 -16.09 17.16
CA GLU A 46 -16.04 -16.56 16.92
C GLU A 46 -17.10 -15.52 17.30
N ILE A 47 -17.03 -14.98 18.53
CA ILE A 47 -17.97 -13.95 19.01
C ILE A 47 -17.74 -12.64 18.24
N GLY A 48 -16.48 -12.31 17.94
CA GLY A 48 -16.12 -11.13 17.15
C GLY A 48 -16.77 -11.15 15.76
N LEU A 49 -16.55 -12.23 15.01
CA LEU A 49 -17.15 -12.44 13.69
C LEU A 49 -18.68 -12.45 13.76
N ALA A 50 -19.26 -13.15 14.74
CA ALA A 50 -20.71 -13.20 14.90
C ALA A 50 -21.34 -11.82 15.19
N CYS A 51 -20.64 -10.91 15.86
CA CYS A 51 -21.10 -9.53 16.06
C CYS A 51 -21.00 -8.69 14.77
N LEU A 52 -19.92 -8.85 13.98
CA LEU A 52 -19.82 -8.21 12.67
C LEU A 52 -20.92 -8.69 11.71
N GLU A 53 -21.16 -10.00 11.68
CA GLU A 53 -22.21 -10.61 10.85
C GLU A 53 -23.63 -10.31 11.34
N SER A 54 -23.81 -9.84 12.59
CA SER A 54 -25.13 -9.40 13.08
C SER A 54 -25.51 -7.99 12.59
N MET A 55 -24.58 -7.25 11.98
CA MET A 55 -24.85 -5.93 11.39
C MET A 55 -25.82 -6.03 10.21
N PRO A 56 -26.94 -5.30 10.22
CA PRO A 56 -27.99 -5.44 9.22
C PRO A 56 -27.56 -4.89 7.85
N PHE A 57 -27.75 -5.69 6.80
CA PHE A 57 -27.47 -5.26 5.43
C PHE A 57 -28.53 -4.28 4.89
N LYS A 58 -28.11 -3.06 4.55
CA LYS A 58 -28.99 -2.01 3.98
C LYS A 58 -28.82 -1.93 2.45
N SER A 59 -29.49 -2.83 1.73
CA SER A 59 -29.37 -3.01 0.27
C SER A 59 -29.48 -1.72 -0.57
N ASP A 60 -30.47 -0.85 -0.31
CA ASP A 60 -30.66 0.37 -1.10
C ASP A 60 -29.48 1.36 -0.93
N LEU A 61 -28.94 1.46 0.29
CA LEU A 61 -27.74 2.27 0.58
C LEU A 61 -26.51 1.66 -0.10
N ALA A 62 -26.38 0.33 -0.07
CA ALA A 62 -25.27 -0.39 -0.70
C ALA A 62 -25.23 -0.19 -2.23
N VAL A 63 -26.38 -0.23 -2.90
CA VAL A 63 -26.46 0.06 -4.34
C VAL A 63 -26.01 1.49 -4.63
N LYS A 64 -26.54 2.46 -3.88
CA LYS A 64 -26.15 3.87 -4.03
C LYS A 64 -24.66 4.07 -3.75
N PHE A 65 -24.12 3.38 -2.74
CA PHE A 65 -22.71 3.47 -2.39
C PHE A 65 -21.82 3.02 -3.54
N VAL A 66 -22.11 1.86 -4.14
CA VAL A 66 -21.32 1.36 -5.27
C VAL A 66 -21.44 2.27 -6.50
N ASP A 67 -22.63 2.83 -6.75
CA ASP A 67 -22.84 3.79 -7.84
C ASP A 67 -21.95 5.04 -7.70
N GLU A 68 -21.86 5.60 -6.49
CA GLU A 68 -21.05 6.80 -6.23
C GLU A 68 -19.55 6.48 -6.11
N TYR A 69 -19.19 5.39 -5.43
CA TYR A 69 -17.79 4.95 -5.31
C TYR A 69 -17.18 4.63 -6.67
N THR A 70 -17.96 4.07 -7.62
CA THR A 70 -17.48 3.79 -8.98
C THR A 70 -17.01 5.06 -9.70
N LYS A 71 -17.58 6.22 -9.37
CA LYS A 71 -17.17 7.53 -9.92
C LYS A 71 -15.87 8.02 -9.29
N TYR A 72 -15.70 7.89 -7.97
CA TYR A 72 -14.42 8.12 -7.30
C TYR A 72 -13.32 7.21 -7.85
N ALA A 73 -13.61 5.92 -8.03
CA ALA A 73 -12.66 4.96 -8.60
C ALA A 73 -12.22 5.31 -10.03
N GLN A 74 -12.93 6.17 -10.77
CA GLN A 74 -12.45 6.66 -12.08
C GLN A 74 -11.16 7.48 -11.99
N TRP A 75 -10.74 7.88 -10.80
CA TRP A 75 -9.46 8.57 -10.60
C TRP A 75 -8.26 7.61 -10.49
N GLN A 76 -8.52 6.31 -10.29
CA GLN A 76 -7.47 5.30 -10.26
C GLN A 76 -6.83 5.15 -11.64
N SER A 77 -5.54 5.44 -11.71
CA SER A 77 -4.80 5.58 -12.98
C SER A 77 -4.51 4.25 -13.71
N THR A 78 -4.71 3.11 -13.05
CA THR A 78 -4.28 1.79 -13.54
C THR A 78 -5.40 0.82 -13.92
N ILE A 79 -6.68 1.22 -13.81
CA ILE A 79 -7.84 0.33 -13.96
C ILE A 79 -7.80 -0.49 -15.25
N GLU A 80 -7.58 0.13 -16.40
CA GLU A 80 -7.59 -0.58 -17.69
C GLU A 80 -6.42 -1.55 -17.84
N ILE A 81 -5.25 -1.18 -17.29
CA ILE A 81 -4.03 -1.99 -17.37
C ILE A 81 -4.15 -3.21 -16.46
N LEU A 82 -4.71 -3.06 -15.25
CA LEU A 82 -4.92 -4.17 -14.31
C LEU A 82 -5.78 -5.29 -14.90
N ARG A 83 -6.71 -4.95 -15.81
CA ARG A 83 -7.55 -5.93 -16.50
C ARG A 83 -6.77 -6.79 -17.49
N ASN A 84 -5.76 -6.22 -18.14
CA ASN A 84 -4.93 -6.89 -19.14
C ASN A 84 -3.47 -6.47 -18.96
N PRO A 85 -2.81 -6.87 -17.85
CA PRO A 85 -1.50 -6.36 -17.52
C PRO A 85 -0.45 -6.92 -18.48
N PRO A 86 0.65 -6.19 -18.71
CA PRO A 86 1.74 -6.68 -19.55
C PRO A 86 2.39 -7.92 -18.91
N ALA A 87 3.03 -8.75 -19.75
CA ALA A 87 3.57 -10.06 -19.34
C ALA A 87 4.61 -10.02 -18.20
N GLY A 88 5.21 -8.86 -17.92
CA GLY A 88 6.16 -8.67 -16.81
C GLY A 88 5.51 -8.42 -15.45
N TYR A 89 4.19 -8.19 -15.41
CA TYR A 89 3.47 -8.00 -14.15
C TYR A 89 3.24 -9.35 -13.46
N LEU A 90 3.64 -9.45 -12.19
CA LEU A 90 3.67 -10.71 -11.45
C LEU A 90 2.38 -11.03 -10.71
N SER A 91 1.48 -10.05 -10.56
CA SER A 91 0.20 -10.24 -9.89
C SER A 91 -0.91 -10.61 -10.87
N PRO A 92 -1.98 -11.29 -10.42
CA PRO A 92 -3.09 -11.66 -11.27
C PRO A 92 -3.74 -10.45 -11.94
N ALA A 93 -4.24 -10.63 -13.16
CA ALA A 93 -5.11 -9.65 -13.79
C ALA A 93 -6.42 -9.50 -12.99
N THR A 94 -6.92 -8.29 -12.85
CA THR A 94 -8.17 -7.99 -12.15
C THR A 94 -9.05 -6.99 -12.90
N ASP A 95 -10.36 -7.21 -12.84
CA ASP A 95 -11.37 -6.34 -13.47
C ASP A 95 -12.14 -5.60 -12.38
N ILE A 96 -11.60 -4.46 -11.92
CA ILE A 96 -12.18 -3.66 -10.84
C ILE A 96 -13.60 -3.19 -11.20
N GLN A 97 -13.79 -2.70 -12.43
CA GLN A 97 -15.11 -2.21 -12.86
C GLN A 97 -16.13 -3.35 -12.97
N GLY A 98 -15.73 -4.50 -13.55
CA GLY A 98 -16.58 -5.69 -13.61
C GLY A 98 -16.91 -6.26 -12.22
N GLY A 99 -15.95 -6.22 -11.30
CA GLY A 99 -16.14 -6.59 -9.90
C GLY A 99 -17.16 -5.69 -9.19
N LEU A 100 -17.00 -4.36 -9.30
CA LEU A 100 -17.94 -3.39 -8.71
C LEU A 100 -19.35 -3.58 -9.28
N ALA A 101 -19.49 -3.80 -10.58
CA ALA A 101 -20.77 -4.10 -11.20
C ALA A 101 -21.41 -5.40 -10.67
N THR A 102 -20.58 -6.42 -10.41
CA THR A 102 -21.04 -7.69 -9.81
C THR A 102 -21.51 -7.47 -8.39
N ILE A 103 -20.74 -6.76 -7.56
CA ILE A 103 -21.08 -6.43 -6.17
C ILE A 103 -22.39 -5.63 -6.12
N ARG A 104 -22.53 -4.62 -6.99
CA ARG A 104 -23.75 -3.83 -7.14
C ARG A 104 -24.96 -4.71 -7.46
N SER A 105 -24.81 -5.66 -8.39
CA SER A 105 -25.90 -6.59 -8.77
C SER A 105 -26.32 -7.48 -7.60
N ARG A 106 -25.36 -7.99 -6.82
CA ARG A 106 -25.65 -8.79 -5.60
C ARG A 106 -26.35 -7.93 -4.55
N ALA A 107 -25.92 -6.69 -4.37
CA ALA A 107 -26.51 -5.75 -3.43
C ALA A 107 -27.98 -5.46 -3.78
N ALA A 108 -28.26 -5.16 -5.05
CA ALA A 108 -29.63 -4.94 -5.54
C ALA A 108 -30.52 -6.18 -5.40
N ALA A 109 -29.94 -7.37 -5.55
CA ALA A 109 -30.63 -8.65 -5.38
C ALA A 109 -30.76 -9.09 -3.91
N LYS A 110 -30.29 -8.29 -2.94
CA LYS A 110 -30.33 -8.59 -1.49
C LYS A 110 -29.63 -9.91 -1.14
N GLN A 111 -28.48 -10.16 -1.74
CA GLN A 111 -27.76 -11.43 -1.62
C GLN A 111 -26.71 -11.49 -0.51
N TYR A 112 -26.41 -10.37 0.16
CA TYR A 112 -25.51 -10.35 1.32
C TYR A 112 -26.28 -10.64 2.61
N LYS A 113 -25.70 -11.40 3.53
CA LYS A 113 -26.35 -11.75 4.81
C LYS A 113 -26.22 -10.62 5.82
N SER A 114 -25.11 -9.89 5.77
CA SER A 114 -24.77 -8.80 6.70
C SER A 114 -24.16 -7.59 5.96
N GLN A 115 -24.03 -6.45 6.66
CA GLN A 115 -23.21 -5.34 6.14
C GLN A 115 -21.73 -5.76 6.00
N TYR A 116 -21.23 -6.57 6.93
CA TYR A 116 -19.87 -7.10 6.90
C TYR A 116 -19.56 -7.88 5.62
N ASP A 117 -20.46 -8.76 5.18
CA ASP A 117 -20.28 -9.52 3.94
C ASP A 117 -20.11 -8.63 2.71
N PHE A 118 -20.91 -7.55 2.63
CA PHE A 118 -20.86 -6.59 1.54
C PHE A 118 -19.55 -5.78 1.57
N ASP A 119 -19.18 -5.29 2.75
CA ASP A 119 -17.97 -4.51 2.96
C ASP A 119 -16.70 -5.32 2.65
N ILE A 120 -16.66 -6.59 3.08
CA ILE A 120 -15.52 -7.48 2.80
C ILE A 120 -15.44 -7.84 1.30
N ASP A 121 -16.57 -8.00 0.59
CA ASP A 121 -16.56 -8.22 -0.87
C ASP A 121 -15.95 -7.00 -1.60
N LEU A 122 -16.29 -5.78 -1.16
CA LEU A 122 -15.67 -4.54 -1.66
C LEU A 122 -14.18 -4.48 -1.33
N TYR A 123 -13.81 -4.63 -0.06
CA TYR A 123 -12.42 -4.59 0.41
C TYR A 123 -11.54 -5.58 -0.37
N ASN A 124 -11.99 -6.82 -0.49
CA ASN A 124 -11.26 -7.87 -1.19
C ASN A 124 -11.12 -7.56 -2.69
N LEU A 125 -12.17 -7.05 -3.34
CA LEU A 125 -12.09 -6.66 -4.75
C LEU A 125 -11.02 -5.59 -4.96
N ILE A 126 -11.00 -4.52 -4.15
CA ILE A 126 -10.03 -3.44 -4.29
C ILE A 126 -8.60 -3.97 -4.07
N ASN A 127 -8.39 -4.81 -3.05
CA ASN A 127 -7.09 -5.40 -2.76
C ASN A 127 -6.54 -6.30 -3.89
N THR A 128 -7.39 -6.82 -4.79
CA THR A 128 -6.92 -7.56 -5.97
C THR A 128 -6.08 -6.72 -6.92
N ALA A 129 -6.12 -5.38 -6.82
CA ALA A 129 -5.26 -4.49 -7.59
C ALA A 129 -3.78 -4.58 -7.18
N ASN A 130 -3.49 -5.10 -5.98
CA ASN A 130 -2.15 -5.13 -5.39
C ASN A 130 -1.45 -3.75 -5.49
N ASP A 131 -2.19 -2.72 -5.11
CA ASP A 131 -1.79 -1.32 -5.17
C ASP A 131 -2.15 -0.64 -3.84
N GLY A 132 -1.15 -0.43 -2.98
CA GLY A 132 -1.29 0.26 -1.69
C GLY A 132 -1.75 1.72 -1.74
N HIS A 133 -1.71 2.40 -2.90
CA HIS A 133 -2.37 3.71 -3.07
C HIS A 133 -3.86 3.57 -3.43
N PHE A 134 -4.31 2.39 -3.85
CA PHE A 134 -5.71 2.13 -4.18
C PHE A 134 -6.36 1.33 -3.04
N ALA A 135 -6.89 2.07 -2.07
CA ALA A 135 -7.45 1.50 -0.86
C ALA A 135 -8.93 1.88 -0.69
N LEU A 136 -9.66 0.97 -0.07
CA LEU A 136 -11.01 1.20 0.42
C LEU A 136 -11.15 0.44 1.74
N PHE A 137 -11.32 1.17 2.85
CA PHE A 137 -11.61 0.62 4.17
C PHE A 137 -13.06 0.94 4.53
N PRO A 138 -13.99 0.01 4.26
CA PRO A 138 -15.41 0.20 4.59
C PRO A 138 -15.64 0.25 6.09
N CYS A 139 -16.86 0.59 6.48
CA CYS A 139 -17.20 0.88 7.86
C CYS A 139 -17.11 -0.31 8.82
N SER A 140 -17.44 -1.53 8.41
CA SER A 140 -17.54 -2.69 9.33
C SER A 140 -16.25 -3.47 9.57
N PRO A 141 -15.35 -3.73 8.60
CA PRO A 141 -14.20 -4.62 8.85
C PRO A 141 -13.21 -4.10 9.89
N THR A 142 -13.14 -2.78 10.05
CA THR A 142 -12.22 -2.11 10.98
C THR A 142 -12.78 -2.00 12.39
N THR A 143 -14.03 -2.41 12.67
CA THR A 143 -14.62 -2.30 14.01
C THR A 143 -14.12 -3.36 14.96
N ILE A 144 -13.85 -4.57 14.45
CA ILE A 144 -13.28 -5.70 15.20
C ILE A 144 -12.19 -6.30 14.32
N ASN A 145 -10.96 -6.27 14.82
CA ASN A 145 -9.80 -6.82 14.11
C ASN A 145 -9.47 -8.22 14.62
N PHE A 146 -8.87 -9.05 13.77
CA PHE A 146 -8.48 -10.41 14.12
C PHE A 146 -6.95 -10.53 14.17
N GLY A 147 -6.42 -11.33 15.09
CA GLY A 147 -4.98 -11.48 15.20
C GLY A 147 -4.49 -12.72 15.94
N LEU A 148 -3.21 -13.02 15.74
CA LEU A 148 -2.46 -14.07 16.42
C LEU A 148 -1.39 -13.45 17.31
N GLN A 149 -0.99 -14.17 18.36
CA GLN A 149 0.08 -13.73 19.26
C GLN A 149 1.46 -14.27 18.87
N THR A 150 1.53 -15.12 17.84
CA THR A 150 2.77 -15.78 17.41
C THR A 150 3.13 -15.34 15.99
N SER A 151 4.28 -14.67 15.88
CA SER A 151 4.89 -14.29 14.60
C SER A 151 5.71 -15.42 13.99
N LEU A 152 5.88 -15.37 12.67
CA LEU A 152 6.78 -16.24 11.92
C LEU A 152 7.96 -15.45 11.34
N VAL A 153 9.09 -16.12 11.18
CA VAL A 153 10.30 -15.59 10.52
C VAL A 153 10.80 -16.59 9.48
N SER A 154 11.38 -16.10 8.38
CA SER A 154 12.01 -16.93 7.34
C SER A 154 13.53 -16.82 7.43
N VAL A 155 14.21 -17.90 7.79
CA VAL A 155 15.63 -17.89 8.18
C VAL A 155 16.44 -18.83 7.31
N SER A 156 17.48 -18.30 6.70
CA SER A 156 18.52 -19.03 5.99
C SER A 156 19.71 -19.35 6.91
N SER A 157 20.34 -20.49 6.68
CA SER A 157 21.52 -20.91 7.44
C SER A 157 22.76 -20.05 7.17
N ASP A 158 22.87 -19.44 5.99
CA ASP A 158 24.05 -18.69 5.55
C ASP A 158 23.75 -17.43 4.73
N GLY A 159 22.46 -17.07 4.61
CA GLY A 159 21.99 -15.92 3.84
C GLY A 159 21.89 -16.15 2.33
N VAL A 160 22.22 -17.36 1.84
CA VAL A 160 22.07 -17.75 0.42
C VAL A 160 21.33 -19.06 0.21
N ALA A 161 21.36 -19.96 1.18
CA ALA A 161 20.53 -21.16 1.22
C ALA A 161 19.05 -20.77 1.30
N ILE A 162 18.19 -21.60 0.70
CA ILE A 162 16.74 -21.43 0.78
C ILE A 162 16.35 -21.42 2.27
N PRO A 163 15.60 -20.39 2.73
CA PRO A 163 15.27 -20.26 4.13
C PRO A 163 14.12 -21.20 4.53
N GLU A 164 14.03 -21.50 5.82
CA GLU A 164 12.93 -22.24 6.43
C GLU A 164 12.14 -21.31 7.36
N LEU A 165 10.88 -21.66 7.63
CA LEU A 165 10.02 -20.90 8.55
C LEU A 165 10.20 -21.36 10.00
N TYR A 166 10.30 -20.40 10.92
CA TYR A 166 10.32 -20.63 12.36
C TYR A 166 9.33 -19.68 13.04
N THR A 167 8.92 -19.99 14.28
CA THR A 167 8.32 -18.95 15.12
C THR A 167 9.38 -17.87 15.41
N LEU A 168 8.96 -16.64 15.70
CA LEU A 168 9.91 -15.57 16.06
C LEU A 168 10.74 -15.96 17.29
N GLU A 169 10.13 -16.60 18.29
CA GLU A 169 10.82 -17.09 19.49
C GLU A 169 11.92 -18.11 19.13
N ASP A 170 11.61 -19.11 18.29
CA ASP A 170 12.59 -20.09 17.83
C ASP A 170 13.70 -19.45 16.97
N GLY A 171 13.34 -18.48 16.13
CA GLY A 171 14.31 -17.70 15.35
C GLY A 171 15.29 -16.92 16.24
N VAL A 172 14.79 -16.33 17.33
CA VAL A 172 15.64 -15.67 18.34
C VAL A 172 16.46 -16.69 19.13
N ALA A 173 15.93 -17.87 19.43
CA ALA A 173 16.70 -18.93 20.06
C ALA A 173 17.85 -19.41 19.16
N LEU A 174 17.60 -19.58 17.85
CA LEU A 174 18.61 -19.88 16.84
C LEU A 174 19.72 -18.84 16.80
N SER A 175 19.38 -17.56 16.90
CA SER A 175 20.36 -16.46 16.88
C SER A 175 21.33 -16.52 18.07
N HIS A 176 20.89 -17.12 19.18
CA HIS A 176 21.70 -17.40 20.37
C HIS A 176 22.38 -18.78 20.37
N GLY A 177 22.31 -19.51 19.25
CA GLY A 177 23.01 -20.78 19.05
C GLY A 177 22.27 -22.02 19.55
N ALA A 178 20.95 -21.93 19.80
CA ALA A 178 20.13 -23.11 20.07
C ALA A 178 20.19 -24.08 18.89
N LYS A 179 20.32 -25.39 19.19
CA LYS A 179 20.39 -26.46 18.19
C LYS A 179 19.14 -27.33 18.13
N ASP A 180 18.31 -27.25 19.16
CA ASP A 180 17.13 -28.10 19.34
C ASP A 180 15.82 -27.34 18.98
N VAL A 181 15.89 -26.47 17.97
CA VAL A 181 14.72 -25.84 17.37
C VAL A 181 14.35 -26.56 16.08
N SER A 182 13.08 -26.54 15.71
CA SER A 182 12.60 -27.17 14.48
C SER A 182 11.83 -26.17 13.63
N PRO A 183 11.95 -26.21 12.30
CA PRO A 183 11.16 -25.34 11.44
C PRO A 183 9.69 -25.77 11.43
N VAL A 184 8.81 -24.82 11.15
CA VAL A 184 7.38 -25.02 10.89
C VAL A 184 7.23 -25.53 9.45
N ILE A 185 6.71 -26.74 9.30
CA ILE A 185 6.58 -27.40 8.00
C ILE A 185 5.14 -27.44 7.49
N LEU A 186 4.14 -27.38 8.39
CA LEU A 186 2.73 -27.30 8.02
C LEU A 186 2.01 -26.22 8.83
N ILE A 187 1.04 -25.56 8.20
CA ILE A 187 0.03 -24.73 8.84
C ILE A 187 -1.33 -25.27 8.41
N ASN A 188 -2.16 -25.70 9.36
CA ASN A 188 -3.47 -26.30 9.08
C ASN A 188 -3.41 -27.48 8.07
N GLY A 189 -2.35 -28.30 8.17
CA GLY A 189 -2.12 -29.45 7.28
C GLY A 189 -1.62 -29.10 5.87
N ILE A 190 -1.42 -27.82 5.54
CA ILE A 190 -0.88 -27.34 4.27
C ILE A 190 0.59 -26.96 4.47
N GLY A 191 1.45 -27.16 3.47
CA GLY A 191 2.86 -26.73 3.51
C GLY A 191 2.99 -25.28 3.98
N ALA A 192 3.78 -25.05 5.04
CA ALA A 192 3.79 -23.77 5.75
C ALA A 192 4.08 -22.58 4.82
N GLU A 193 5.04 -22.73 3.91
CA GLU A 193 5.46 -21.66 3.02
C GLU A 193 4.38 -21.33 1.98
N ALA A 194 3.70 -22.36 1.46
CA ALA A 194 2.57 -22.20 0.54
C ALA A 194 1.37 -21.55 1.24
N TYR A 195 1.12 -21.89 2.51
CA TYR A 195 0.06 -21.28 3.30
C TYR A 195 0.33 -19.80 3.59
N VAL A 196 1.57 -19.45 3.96
CA VAL A 196 2.00 -18.05 4.12
C VAL A 196 1.93 -17.29 2.79
N GLU A 197 2.35 -17.89 1.68
CA GLU A 197 2.22 -17.29 0.34
C GLU A 197 0.74 -17.04 -0.01
N GLN A 198 -0.15 -17.99 0.29
CA GLN A 198 -1.59 -17.81 0.10
C GLN A 198 -2.13 -16.63 0.92
N LEU A 199 -1.81 -16.55 2.21
CA LEU A 199 -2.24 -15.42 3.06
C LEU A 199 -1.66 -14.09 2.58
N SER A 200 -0.43 -14.11 2.05
CA SER A 200 0.23 -12.91 1.54
C SER A 200 -0.51 -12.24 0.40
N SER A 201 -1.43 -12.92 -0.30
CA SER A 201 -2.23 -12.32 -1.37
C SER A 201 -3.13 -11.18 -0.89
N SER A 202 -3.41 -11.12 0.42
CA SER A 202 -4.15 -10.02 1.07
C SER A 202 -3.33 -8.72 1.19
N GLN A 203 -2.01 -8.80 1.02
CA GLN A 203 -1.12 -7.65 1.14
C GLN A 203 -1.11 -6.82 -0.16
N LEU A 204 -0.91 -5.52 -0.03
CA LEU A 204 -1.13 -4.53 -1.09
C LEU A 204 0.11 -4.25 -1.97
N PHE A 205 1.17 -5.05 -1.84
CA PHE A 205 2.36 -4.93 -2.67
C PHE A 205 2.19 -5.64 -4.01
N GLN A 206 2.74 -5.07 -5.06
CA GLN A 206 2.65 -5.62 -6.42
C GLN A 206 3.43 -6.92 -6.58
N ASP A 207 4.56 -7.00 -5.89
CA ASP A 207 5.48 -8.12 -5.99
C ASP A 207 5.14 -9.20 -4.95
N PRO A 208 5.00 -10.48 -5.37
CA PRO A 208 4.72 -11.57 -4.44
C PRO A 208 5.82 -11.80 -3.40
N ASP A 209 7.09 -11.50 -3.70
CA ASP A 209 8.18 -11.63 -2.71
C ASP A 209 8.12 -10.52 -1.65
N ALA A 210 7.75 -9.29 -2.03
CA ALA A 210 7.47 -8.21 -1.07
C ALA A 210 6.26 -8.51 -0.17
N ARG A 211 5.18 -9.06 -0.73
CA ARG A 211 4.01 -9.53 0.05
C ARG A 211 4.40 -10.64 1.02
N TYR A 212 5.23 -11.59 0.59
CA TYR A 212 5.71 -12.65 1.46
C TYR A 212 6.56 -12.11 2.61
N ASN A 213 7.48 -11.18 2.33
CA ASN A 213 8.25 -10.50 3.37
C ASN A 213 7.36 -9.77 4.38
N GLN A 214 6.29 -9.13 3.93
CA GLN A 214 5.34 -8.44 4.80
C GLN A 214 4.65 -9.39 5.80
N MET A 215 4.50 -10.68 5.47
CA MET A 215 3.91 -11.65 6.39
C MET A 215 4.82 -11.97 7.60
N LEU A 216 6.11 -11.68 7.52
CA LEU A 216 7.13 -12.22 8.42
C LEU A 216 7.79 -11.14 9.29
N ALA A 217 8.12 -11.49 10.52
CA ALA A 217 8.82 -10.65 11.49
C ALA A 217 10.35 -10.73 11.34
N ASN A 218 10.86 -10.78 10.10
CA ASN A 218 12.31 -10.88 9.86
C ASN A 218 13.11 -9.64 10.26
N VAL A 219 12.42 -8.52 10.41
CA VAL A 219 12.94 -7.25 10.96
C VAL A 219 12.03 -6.91 12.15
N PRO A 220 12.25 -7.51 13.35
CA PRO A 220 11.32 -7.40 14.48
C PRO A 220 11.19 -6.00 15.05
N ILE A 221 12.22 -5.17 14.92
CA ILE A 221 12.20 -3.74 15.19
C ILE A 221 12.59 -3.05 13.88
N ASP A 222 11.75 -2.17 13.36
CA ASP A 222 12.08 -1.43 12.13
C ASP A 222 13.03 -0.26 12.39
N GLY A 223 13.47 0.39 11.31
CA GLY A 223 14.39 1.52 11.41
C GLY A 223 13.80 2.76 12.09
N GLN A 224 12.49 2.84 12.31
CA GLN A 224 11.84 3.89 13.13
C GLN A 224 11.81 3.53 14.62
N GLY A 225 12.20 2.30 14.98
CA GLY A 225 12.18 1.77 16.34
C GLY A 225 10.86 1.11 16.72
N GLN A 226 9.97 0.84 15.76
CA GLN A 226 8.67 0.23 16.03
C GLN A 226 8.76 -1.30 15.98
N THR A 227 8.01 -1.97 16.87
CA THR A 227 7.91 -3.44 16.84
C THR A 227 7.09 -3.90 15.64
N GLN A 228 7.59 -4.90 14.93
CA GLN A 228 7.00 -5.47 13.73
C GLN A 228 6.80 -6.98 13.89
N SER A 229 5.53 -7.38 13.99
CA SER A 229 5.14 -8.79 14.16
C SER A 229 4.92 -9.54 12.84
N GLY A 230 4.95 -8.84 11.71
CA GLY A 230 4.56 -9.36 10.39
C GLY A 230 3.05 -9.55 10.25
N SER A 231 2.53 -9.42 9.03
CA SER A 231 1.08 -9.51 8.76
C SER A 231 0.48 -10.89 8.99
N PHE A 232 1.28 -11.93 9.28
CA PHE A 232 0.74 -13.22 9.73
C PHE A 232 -0.02 -13.10 11.06
N THR A 233 0.22 -12.05 11.85
CA THR A 233 -0.42 -11.86 13.16
C THR A 233 -1.63 -10.94 13.14
N SER A 234 -1.99 -10.32 12.01
CA SER A 234 -3.04 -9.30 11.97
C SER A 234 -3.86 -9.37 10.68
N PHE A 235 -5.18 -9.41 10.83
CA PHE A 235 -6.13 -9.52 9.73
C PHE A 235 -7.31 -8.56 9.95
N ILE A 236 -7.54 -7.70 8.96
CA ILE A 236 -8.74 -6.84 8.90
C ILE A 236 -9.97 -7.68 8.55
N ALA A 237 -9.83 -8.60 7.59
CA ALA A 237 -10.85 -9.56 7.24
C ALA A 237 -10.64 -10.88 8.00
N PHE A 238 -11.72 -11.57 8.34
CA PHE A 238 -11.60 -12.91 8.91
C PHE A 238 -10.85 -13.84 7.93
N PRO A 239 -9.75 -14.50 8.35
CA PRO A 239 -8.89 -15.27 7.44
C PRO A 239 -9.47 -16.64 7.05
N GLY A 240 -10.73 -16.93 7.42
CA GLY A 240 -11.43 -18.17 7.10
C GLY A 240 -11.27 -19.30 8.14
N VAL A 241 -10.45 -19.10 9.17
CA VAL A 241 -10.21 -20.07 10.25
C VAL A 241 -10.18 -19.39 11.61
N HIS A 242 -10.71 -20.06 12.64
CA HIS A 242 -10.67 -19.56 14.03
C HIS A 242 -9.42 -20.02 14.81
N SER A 243 -8.60 -20.90 14.22
CA SER A 243 -7.34 -21.35 14.81
C SER A 243 -6.35 -21.78 13.74
N PHE A 244 -5.06 -21.68 14.06
CA PHE A 244 -3.94 -22.08 13.23
C PHE A 244 -3.16 -23.17 13.95
N GLU A 245 -3.08 -24.35 13.34
CA GLU A 245 -2.26 -25.46 13.79
C GLU A 245 -0.89 -25.36 13.12
N LEU A 246 0.17 -25.13 13.89
CA LEU A 246 1.55 -25.22 13.37
C LEU A 246 2.09 -26.63 13.65
N THR A 247 2.54 -27.33 12.61
CA THR A 247 3.29 -28.59 12.75
C THR A 247 4.76 -28.35 12.45
N PHE A 248 5.62 -28.79 13.37
CA PHE A 248 7.07 -28.65 13.28
C PHE A 248 7.72 -29.91 12.69
N ALA A 249 8.93 -29.76 12.14
CA ALA A 249 9.65 -30.87 11.49
C ALA A 249 9.98 -32.06 12.42
N ASN A 250 10.05 -31.83 13.73
CA ASN A 250 10.24 -32.88 14.75
C ASN A 250 8.93 -33.63 15.09
N GLY A 251 7.80 -33.27 14.47
CA GLY A 251 6.49 -33.87 14.70
C GLY A 251 5.68 -33.25 15.83
N THR A 252 6.19 -32.24 16.55
CA THR A 252 5.38 -31.50 17.54
C THR A 252 4.39 -30.57 16.84
N GLN A 253 3.31 -30.24 17.56
CA GLN A 253 2.25 -29.38 17.06
C GLN A 253 1.85 -28.37 18.14
N ILE A 254 1.51 -27.15 17.72
CA ILE A 254 0.88 -26.15 18.59
C ILE A 254 -0.40 -25.63 17.92
N GLN A 255 -1.38 -25.28 18.75
CA GLN A 255 -2.62 -24.65 18.31
C GLN A 255 -2.63 -23.20 18.74
N LEU A 256 -2.84 -22.31 17.77
CA LEU A 256 -2.91 -20.87 17.98
C LEU A 256 -4.35 -20.42 17.75
N PRO A 257 -5.10 -20.03 18.80
CA PRO A 257 -6.43 -19.47 18.61
C PRO A 257 -6.33 -18.11 17.91
N LEU A 258 -7.20 -17.86 16.94
CA LEU A 258 -7.40 -16.53 16.38
C LEU A 258 -8.21 -15.71 17.38
N LEU A 259 -7.64 -14.60 17.81
CA LEU A 259 -8.26 -13.67 18.75
C LEU A 259 -8.89 -12.52 17.98
N ALA A 260 -9.84 -11.85 18.62
CA ALA A 260 -10.47 -10.63 18.14
C ALA A 260 -10.38 -9.52 19.19
N GLY A 261 -10.36 -8.27 18.72
CA GLY A 261 -10.38 -7.09 19.57
C GLY A 261 -11.15 -5.95 18.91
N ALA A 262 -11.92 -5.22 19.71
CA ALA A 262 -12.64 -4.04 19.23
C ALA A 262 -11.67 -2.88 18.95
N SER A 263 -11.97 -2.10 17.91
CA SER A 263 -11.19 -0.92 17.56
C SER A 263 -11.30 0.18 18.61
N ALA A 264 -10.15 0.76 18.98
CA ALA A 264 -10.08 1.90 19.89
C ALA A 264 -10.82 3.14 19.36
N ALA A 265 -11.02 3.24 18.03
CA ALA A 265 -11.77 4.33 17.41
C ALA A 265 -13.26 4.36 17.83
N LEU A 266 -13.78 3.24 18.31
CA LEU A 266 -15.14 3.14 18.86
C LEU A 266 -15.22 3.51 20.35
N GLY A 267 -14.08 3.87 20.97
CA GLY A 267 -13.99 4.06 22.42
C GLY A 267 -14.28 2.76 23.17
N ASN A 268 -14.96 2.86 24.32
CA ASN A 268 -15.41 1.67 25.04
C ASN A 268 -16.55 0.99 24.26
N PHE A 269 -16.38 -0.29 23.95
CA PHE A 269 -17.38 -1.06 23.23
C PHE A 269 -18.64 -1.26 24.09
N THR A 270 -19.73 -0.57 23.75
CA THR A 270 -20.98 -0.56 24.51
C THR A 270 -22.19 -1.04 23.71
N PHE A 271 -21.98 -1.43 22.45
CA PHE A 271 -23.05 -1.83 21.54
C PHE A 271 -23.57 -3.22 21.90
N THR A 272 -24.88 -3.33 22.07
CA THR A 272 -25.57 -4.57 22.49
C THR A 272 -26.29 -5.26 21.34
N THR A 273 -26.28 -4.67 20.14
CA THR A 273 -26.82 -5.26 18.93
C THR A 273 -25.99 -4.89 17.70
N GLY A 274 -26.05 -5.70 16.66
CA GLY A 274 -25.47 -5.36 15.35
C GLY A 274 -26.05 -4.09 14.71
N GLU A 275 -27.32 -3.72 14.98
CA GLU A 275 -27.87 -2.43 14.52
C GLU A 275 -27.22 -1.26 15.24
N GLU A 276 -26.99 -1.34 16.56
CA GLU A 276 -26.27 -0.28 17.30
C GLU A 276 -24.84 -0.12 16.79
N LEU A 277 -24.13 -1.22 16.53
CA LEU A 277 -22.79 -1.19 15.94
C LEU A 277 -22.82 -0.59 14.52
N TRP A 278 -23.80 -0.96 13.69
CA TRP A 278 -23.99 -0.38 12.35
C TRP A 278 -24.26 1.13 12.41
N GLN A 279 -25.10 1.59 13.34
CA GLN A 279 -25.36 3.03 13.48
C GLN A 279 -24.11 3.81 13.90
N ALA A 280 -23.26 3.22 14.74
CA ALA A 280 -22.02 3.87 15.18
C ALA A 280 -20.93 3.87 14.11
N ALA A 281 -20.77 2.76 13.39
CA ALA A 281 -19.66 2.59 12.45
C ALA A 281 -19.99 3.02 11.01
N CYS A 282 -21.21 2.72 10.53
CA CYS A 282 -21.58 2.77 9.12
C CYS A 282 -22.53 3.90 8.74
N ALA A 283 -23.39 4.37 9.66
CA ALA A 283 -24.29 5.47 9.34
C ALA A 283 -23.49 6.72 8.94
N PRO A 284 -23.95 7.52 7.96
CA PRO A 284 -23.30 8.78 7.63
C PRO A 284 -23.19 9.67 8.86
N GLN A 285 -21.97 10.05 9.23
CA GLN A 285 -21.69 10.97 10.32
C GLN A 285 -21.02 12.23 9.75
N PRO A 286 -21.33 13.43 10.29
CA PRO A 286 -20.52 14.61 10.00
C PRO A 286 -19.07 14.33 10.38
N ALA A 287 -18.12 14.72 9.53
CA ALA A 287 -16.71 14.61 9.86
C ALA A 287 -16.45 15.30 11.20
N ALA A 288 -15.97 14.56 12.19
CA ALA A 288 -15.56 15.15 13.45
C ALA A 288 -14.34 16.04 13.17
N PRO A 289 -14.30 17.29 13.65
CA PRO A 289 -13.11 18.12 13.52
C PRO A 289 -11.96 17.44 14.27
N ALA A 290 -10.98 16.92 13.53
CA ALA A 290 -9.74 16.47 14.13
C ALA A 290 -9.05 17.68 14.76
N THR A 291 -8.66 17.58 16.03
CA THR A 291 -7.77 18.57 16.63
C THR A 291 -6.35 18.11 16.36
N PRO A 292 -5.62 18.70 15.41
CA PRO A 292 -4.28 18.24 15.10
C PRO A 292 -3.39 18.57 16.29
N SER A 293 -2.76 17.56 16.86
CA SER A 293 -1.72 17.73 17.88
C SER A 293 -0.37 17.52 17.22
N THR A 294 0.52 18.50 17.34
CA THR A 294 1.89 18.40 16.81
C THR A 294 2.75 17.61 17.80
N LEU A 295 3.55 16.69 17.28
CA LEU A 295 4.53 15.97 18.06
C LEU A 295 5.60 16.93 18.59
N THR A 296 5.84 16.85 19.89
CA THR A 296 6.83 17.69 20.59
C THR A 296 7.92 16.87 21.27
N THR A 297 7.72 15.57 21.43
CA THR A 297 8.64 14.67 22.13
C THR A 297 9.40 13.81 21.12
N PRO A 298 10.74 13.91 21.06
CA PRO A 298 11.55 13.05 20.20
C PRO A 298 11.40 11.57 20.57
N LEU A 299 11.47 10.70 19.57
CA LEU A 299 11.53 9.26 19.78
C LEU A 299 12.90 8.83 20.33
N SER A 300 12.91 7.69 21.02
CA SER A 300 14.15 7.01 21.40
C SER A 300 14.84 6.42 20.17
N ALA A 301 16.17 6.26 20.24
CA ALA A 301 16.89 5.57 19.19
C ALA A 301 16.39 4.11 19.08
N PRO A 302 16.29 3.55 17.86
CA PRO A 302 15.86 2.16 17.68
C PRO A 302 16.72 1.19 18.49
N GLU A 303 16.07 0.29 19.24
CA GLU A 303 16.76 -0.75 20.00
C GLU A 303 17.46 -1.73 19.07
N ASN A 304 18.59 -2.31 19.52
CA ASN A 304 19.42 -3.26 18.77
C ASN A 304 20.14 -2.70 17.52
N TYR A 305 19.97 -1.42 17.20
CA TYR A 305 20.79 -0.73 16.20
C TYR A 305 22.08 -0.18 16.85
N PRO A 306 23.14 0.08 16.07
CA PRO A 306 24.33 0.75 16.58
C PRO A 306 24.00 2.14 17.13
N LYS A 307 24.92 2.70 17.90
CA LYS A 307 24.82 4.10 18.31
C LYS A 307 24.76 5.02 17.08
N PRO A 308 23.73 5.88 16.94
CA PRO A 308 23.64 6.83 15.85
C PRO A 308 24.75 7.89 15.88
N ILE A 309 25.19 8.29 14.69
CA ILE A 309 26.10 9.43 14.45
C ILE A 309 25.29 10.70 14.17
N VAL A 310 24.26 10.55 13.32
CA VAL A 310 23.24 11.56 13.04
C VAL A 310 21.89 10.86 13.14
N ARG A 311 20.88 11.53 13.70
CA ARG A 311 19.57 10.95 13.89
C ARG A 311 18.51 12.04 13.90
N ASP A 312 17.52 11.87 13.05
CA ASP A 312 16.30 12.67 13.09
C ASP A 312 15.51 12.40 14.38
N SER A 313 14.87 13.43 14.91
CA SER A 313 14.18 13.37 16.20
C SER A 313 13.05 12.32 16.24
N PHE A 314 12.49 11.96 15.09
CA PHE A 314 11.42 10.99 14.92
C PHE A 314 11.87 9.73 14.16
N ASN A 315 13.19 9.49 14.07
CA ASN A 315 13.79 8.37 13.35
C ASN A 315 13.38 8.30 11.86
N LEU A 316 13.06 9.44 11.24
CA LEU A 316 12.80 9.50 9.80
C LEU A 316 14.06 9.15 8.99
N LEU A 317 15.23 9.40 9.57
CA LEU A 317 16.54 9.07 9.04
C LEU A 317 17.55 8.85 10.18
N VAL A 318 18.39 7.82 10.06
CA VAL A 318 19.42 7.51 11.06
C VAL A 318 20.71 7.07 10.38
N GLY A 319 21.82 7.73 10.73
CA GLY A 319 23.15 7.44 10.19
C GLY A 319 24.04 6.73 11.21
N TYR A 320 24.75 5.68 10.77
CA TYR A 320 25.60 4.83 11.60
C TYR A 320 27.01 4.67 11.01
N PHE A 321 27.99 4.54 11.91
CA PHE A 321 29.32 4.00 11.58
C PHE A 321 29.48 2.64 12.27
N PRO A 322 29.04 1.55 11.62
CA PRO A 322 29.21 0.21 12.17
C PRO A 322 30.69 -0.13 12.37
N THR A 323 30.96 -0.96 13.37
CA THR A 323 32.31 -1.42 13.73
C THR A 323 32.49 -2.92 13.50
N ASP A 324 31.45 -3.61 13.04
CA ASP A 324 31.49 -5.02 12.67
C ASP A 324 32.47 -5.28 11.52
N ALA A 325 33.01 -6.50 11.52
CA ALA A 325 34.02 -6.91 10.56
C ALA A 325 33.50 -6.80 9.12
N GLY A 326 34.25 -6.12 8.26
CA GLY A 326 33.88 -5.88 6.86
C GLY A 326 33.04 -4.63 6.62
N LEU A 327 32.76 -3.84 7.66
CA LEU A 327 32.04 -2.56 7.58
C LEU A 327 32.91 -1.36 8.03
N GLU A 328 34.19 -1.56 8.32
CA GLU A 328 35.06 -0.54 8.91
C GLU A 328 35.18 0.72 8.02
N ASP A 329 35.18 0.53 6.70
CA ASP A 329 35.23 1.61 5.70
C ASP A 329 33.84 1.98 5.13
N VAL A 330 32.77 1.44 5.72
CA VAL A 330 31.38 1.60 5.28
C VAL A 330 30.62 2.53 6.25
N ALA A 331 29.89 3.49 5.69
CA ALA A 331 28.84 4.23 6.39
C ALA A 331 27.48 3.58 6.09
N VAL A 332 26.53 3.68 7.02
CA VAL A 332 25.16 3.21 6.80
C VAL A 332 24.17 4.34 7.06
N LEU A 333 23.34 4.64 6.07
CA LEU A 333 22.23 5.58 6.18
C LEU A 333 20.92 4.79 6.13
N SER A 334 20.25 4.64 7.26
CA SER A 334 18.91 4.08 7.33
C SER A 334 17.88 5.17 7.05
N VAL A 335 16.98 4.90 6.10
CA VAL A 335 15.87 5.77 5.71
C VAL A 335 14.60 4.93 5.77
N PRO A 336 13.97 4.80 6.95
CA PRO A 336 12.83 3.93 7.15
C PRO A 336 11.55 4.45 6.50
N THR A 337 11.46 5.76 6.26
CA THR A 337 10.30 6.41 5.66
C THR A 337 10.71 7.72 4.99
N PHE A 338 9.93 8.17 4.00
CA PHE A 338 9.96 9.53 3.47
C PHE A 338 8.77 10.36 3.96
N LEU A 339 8.00 9.86 4.93
CA LEU A 339 6.90 10.60 5.55
C LEU A 339 7.47 11.70 6.44
N THR A 340 7.75 12.85 5.84
CA THR A 340 8.35 14.02 6.51
C THR A 340 7.34 15.14 6.76
N GLU A 341 6.06 14.87 6.57
CA GLU A 341 4.95 15.75 6.87
C GLU A 341 3.71 14.95 7.29
N GLY A 342 2.67 15.63 7.76
CA GLY A 342 1.41 15.01 8.10
C GLY A 342 1.45 14.17 9.39
N ALA A 343 0.49 13.25 9.52
CA ALA A 343 0.25 12.49 10.73
C ALA A 343 1.17 11.27 10.86
N MET A 344 1.74 11.11 12.06
CA MET A 344 2.31 9.88 12.58
C MET A 344 1.33 9.28 13.60
N LEU A 345 1.63 8.08 14.13
CA LEU A 345 0.77 7.35 15.08
C LEU A 345 0.27 8.22 16.26
N ASP A 346 1.11 9.12 16.78
CA ASP A 346 0.83 9.92 17.99
C ASP A 346 0.67 11.43 17.74
N GLY A 347 0.52 11.85 16.48
CA GLY A 347 0.34 13.26 16.12
C GLY A 347 1.07 13.68 14.84
N ASN A 348 0.96 14.95 14.48
CA ASN A 348 1.57 15.49 13.27
C ASN A 348 3.05 15.81 13.46
N LEU A 349 3.86 15.58 12.42
CA LEU A 349 5.25 16.03 12.38
C LEU A 349 5.35 17.57 12.44
N PRO A 350 6.46 18.11 12.96
CA PRO A 350 6.74 19.55 12.86
C PRO A 350 6.78 20.03 11.41
N ALA A 351 6.38 21.28 11.18
CA ALA A 351 6.33 21.86 9.83
C ALA A 351 7.69 21.94 9.11
N ASP A 352 8.80 21.87 9.84
CA ASP A 352 10.17 21.89 9.31
C ASP A 352 10.78 20.48 9.16
N ALA A 353 10.01 19.41 9.37
CA ALA A 353 10.52 18.03 9.32
C ALA A 353 11.10 17.65 7.95
N THR A 354 10.48 18.05 6.84
CA THR A 354 11.02 17.89 5.48
C THR A 354 12.39 18.56 5.32
N ALA A 355 12.52 19.80 5.78
CA ALA A 355 13.78 20.53 5.71
C ALA A 355 14.87 19.87 6.58
N ASN A 356 14.53 19.48 7.80
CA ASN A 356 15.45 18.86 8.76
C ASN A 356 15.95 17.50 8.26
N PHE A 357 15.07 16.67 7.70
CA PHE A 357 15.43 15.38 7.10
C PHE A 357 16.57 15.53 6.09
N ALA A 358 16.46 16.48 5.16
CA ALA A 358 17.48 16.66 4.13
C ALA A 358 18.80 17.23 4.68
N ILE A 359 18.73 18.18 5.61
CA ILE A 359 19.92 18.79 6.24
C ILE A 359 20.70 17.73 7.02
N GLU A 360 19.99 16.88 7.78
CA GLU A 360 20.62 15.81 8.55
C GLU A 360 21.20 14.71 7.65
N ALA A 361 20.52 14.37 6.55
CA ALA A 361 21.05 13.48 5.53
C ALA A 361 22.39 14.01 4.96
N GLN A 362 22.44 15.27 4.54
CA GLN A 362 23.67 15.88 4.04
C GLN A 362 24.76 15.96 5.13
N THR A 363 24.37 16.28 6.36
CA THR A 363 25.28 16.31 7.52
C THR A 363 25.93 14.95 7.74
N PHE A 364 25.14 13.86 7.70
CA PHE A 364 25.68 12.51 7.85
C PHE A 364 26.64 12.14 6.73
N VAL A 365 26.28 12.44 5.48
CA VAL A 365 27.14 12.16 4.31
C VAL A 365 28.45 12.94 4.37
N ASN A 366 28.40 14.21 4.78
CA ASN A 366 29.59 15.04 4.99
C ASN A 366 30.47 14.46 6.13
N ASN A 367 29.88 14.02 7.23
CA ASN A 367 30.61 13.37 8.32
C ASN A 367 31.26 12.05 7.85
N ALA A 368 30.55 11.24 7.06
CA ALA A 368 31.08 9.99 6.53
C ALA A 368 32.34 10.21 5.66
N THR A 369 32.28 11.18 4.75
CA THR A 369 33.43 11.51 3.89
C THR A 369 34.60 12.13 4.69
N ALA A 370 34.31 12.98 5.68
CA ALA A 370 35.31 13.57 6.57
C ALA A 370 36.03 12.53 7.45
N GLU A 371 35.29 11.52 7.93
CA GLU A 371 35.83 10.37 8.68
C GLU A 371 36.49 9.32 7.76
N GLY A 372 36.63 9.62 6.47
CA GLY A 372 37.38 8.79 5.52
C GLY A 372 36.66 7.52 5.08
N LYS A 373 35.36 7.38 5.35
CA LYS A 373 34.53 6.28 4.83
C LYS A 373 34.60 6.26 3.31
N LYS A 374 34.69 5.06 2.74
CA LYS A 374 34.89 4.86 1.30
C LYS A 374 33.61 4.45 0.60
N LYS A 375 32.68 3.85 1.34
CA LYS A 375 31.46 3.27 0.80
C LYS A 375 30.27 3.57 1.70
N ILE A 376 29.08 3.49 1.14
CA ILE A 376 27.84 3.73 1.88
C ILE A 376 26.76 2.73 1.51
N ILE A 377 26.07 2.20 2.51
CA ILE A 377 24.81 1.46 2.36
C ILE A 377 23.68 2.41 2.70
N ILE A 378 22.70 2.51 1.82
CA ILE A 378 21.44 3.22 2.05
C ILE A 378 20.37 2.14 2.30
N ASP A 379 19.97 1.99 3.55
CA ASP A 379 19.00 0.99 3.98
C ASP A 379 17.60 1.59 3.96
N ILE A 380 16.77 1.08 3.06
CA ILE A 380 15.36 1.48 2.86
C ILE A 380 14.44 0.26 3.08
N THR A 381 14.88 -0.70 3.88
CA THR A 381 14.08 -1.86 4.29
C THR A 381 12.78 -1.38 4.93
N GLY A 382 11.63 -1.88 4.44
CA GLY A 382 10.31 -1.49 4.94
C GLY A 382 9.83 -0.09 4.56
N ASN A 383 10.57 0.67 3.74
CA ASN A 383 10.22 2.07 3.44
C ASN A 383 8.98 2.18 2.53
N GLY A 384 7.87 2.66 3.09
CA GLY A 384 6.59 2.84 2.40
C GLY A 384 6.48 4.08 1.51
N GLY A 385 7.48 4.96 1.52
CA GLY A 385 7.45 6.27 0.85
C GLY A 385 7.02 7.40 1.78
N GLY A 386 6.28 8.37 1.26
CA GLY A 386 5.92 9.62 1.95
C GLY A 386 6.03 10.82 1.02
N LEU A 387 6.52 11.96 1.48
CA LEU A 387 6.59 13.18 0.69
C LEU A 387 7.64 13.06 -0.44
N VAL A 388 7.21 13.31 -1.67
CA VAL A 388 8.04 13.17 -2.89
C VAL A 388 9.31 14.03 -2.83
N ASP A 389 9.21 15.24 -2.29
CA ASP A 389 10.33 16.18 -2.18
C ASP A 389 11.46 15.66 -1.31
N SER A 390 11.16 14.91 -0.24
CA SER A 390 12.18 14.26 0.59
C SER A 390 12.97 13.19 -0.18
N GLY A 391 12.31 12.51 -1.13
CA GLY A 391 12.97 11.60 -2.06
C GLY A 391 13.93 12.33 -3.00
N PHE A 392 13.47 13.43 -3.62
CA PHE A 392 14.31 14.25 -4.50
C PHE A 392 15.47 14.94 -3.76
N ALA A 393 15.23 15.43 -2.54
CA ALA A 393 16.25 15.97 -1.66
C ALA A 393 17.37 14.96 -1.42
N LEU A 394 17.03 13.72 -1.05
CA LEU A 394 18.02 12.67 -0.80
C LEU A 394 18.77 12.27 -2.08
N ILE A 395 18.08 12.16 -3.22
CA ILE A 395 18.73 11.94 -4.53
C ILE A 395 19.79 13.02 -4.79
N SER A 396 19.43 14.29 -4.54
CA SER A 396 20.25 15.45 -4.82
C SER A 396 21.52 15.53 -3.95
N ILE A 397 21.51 14.92 -2.76
CA ILE A 397 22.71 14.80 -1.90
C ILE A 397 23.76 13.87 -2.52
N PHE A 398 23.33 12.77 -3.13
CA PHE A 398 24.25 11.80 -3.75
C PHE A 398 24.63 12.17 -5.18
N PHE A 399 23.74 12.84 -5.91
CA PHE A 399 23.94 13.23 -7.30
C PHE A 399 23.50 14.69 -7.55
N PRO A 400 24.18 15.69 -6.97
CA PRO A 400 23.74 17.09 -7.03
C PRO A 400 23.80 17.69 -8.44
N ASN A 401 24.58 17.12 -9.36
CA ASN A 401 24.76 17.62 -10.71
C ASN A 401 23.85 16.93 -11.74
N MET A 402 22.71 16.40 -11.29
CA MET A 402 21.85 15.57 -12.12
C MET A 402 20.61 16.30 -12.60
N THR A 403 20.07 15.86 -13.73
CA THR A 403 18.70 16.18 -14.12
C THR A 403 17.75 15.17 -13.46
N ILE A 404 16.77 15.66 -12.71
CA ILE A 404 15.67 14.87 -12.15
C ILE A 404 14.66 14.60 -13.26
N PHE A 405 14.09 13.41 -13.34
CA PHE A 405 12.99 13.12 -14.26
C PHE A 405 11.76 12.73 -13.44
N SER A 406 10.73 13.56 -13.47
CA SER A 406 9.54 13.41 -12.60
C SER A 406 8.25 13.25 -13.41
N ALA A 407 8.35 12.70 -14.63
CA ALA A 407 7.24 12.76 -15.56
C ALA A 407 6.14 11.72 -15.26
N THR A 408 4.90 12.18 -15.25
CA THR A 408 3.69 11.43 -14.91
C THR A 408 2.58 11.63 -15.96
N ARG A 409 1.49 10.87 -15.83
CA ARG A 409 0.23 11.10 -16.55
C ARG A 409 -0.95 10.94 -15.62
N ILE A 410 -2.02 11.66 -15.92
CA ILE A 410 -3.31 11.60 -15.22
C ILE A 410 -4.32 10.86 -16.12
N ARG A 411 -5.20 10.05 -15.52
CA ARG A 411 -6.31 9.42 -16.25
C ARG A 411 -7.35 10.48 -16.66
N SER A 412 -7.56 10.64 -17.96
CA SER A 412 -8.37 11.69 -18.59
C SER A 412 -9.78 11.18 -18.88
N THR A 413 -10.63 11.16 -17.86
CA THR A 413 -12.07 10.85 -17.97
C THR A 413 -12.91 12.11 -18.06
N GLU A 414 -14.21 11.97 -18.32
CA GLU A 414 -15.14 13.11 -18.23
C GLU A 414 -15.10 13.80 -16.85
N ALA A 415 -14.98 13.00 -15.78
CA ALA A 415 -14.88 13.44 -14.40
C ALA A 415 -13.63 14.29 -14.13
N THR A 416 -12.44 13.87 -14.60
CA THR A 416 -11.21 14.65 -14.41
C THR A 416 -11.13 15.83 -15.37
N GLN A 417 -11.67 15.69 -16.60
CA GLN A 417 -11.78 16.79 -17.55
C GLN A 417 -12.71 17.90 -17.07
N PHE A 418 -13.76 17.58 -16.30
CA PHE A 418 -14.63 18.58 -15.68
C PHE A 418 -13.85 19.52 -14.76
N VAL A 419 -13.03 18.96 -13.87
CA VAL A 419 -12.18 19.75 -12.95
C VAL A 419 -11.18 20.59 -13.74
N LEU A 420 -10.42 19.95 -14.65
CA LEU A 420 -9.43 20.62 -15.49
C LEU A 420 -10.01 21.79 -16.29
N ARG A 421 -11.16 21.61 -16.95
CA ARG A 421 -11.80 22.68 -17.72
C ARG A 421 -12.32 23.79 -16.83
N THR A 422 -12.87 23.46 -15.66
CA THR A 422 -13.42 24.45 -14.73
C THR A 422 -12.32 25.34 -14.15
N PHE A 423 -11.22 24.75 -13.70
CA PHE A 423 -10.11 25.50 -13.07
C PHE A 423 -9.38 26.40 -14.06
N ASN A 424 -9.46 26.07 -15.36
CA ASN A 424 -8.84 26.84 -16.44
C ASN A 424 -9.83 27.67 -17.27
N ALA A 425 -11.10 27.77 -16.87
CA ALA A 425 -12.12 28.52 -17.60
C ALA A 425 -11.98 30.05 -17.45
N GLN A 426 -11.35 30.50 -16.37
CA GLN A 426 -11.14 31.91 -16.04
C GLN A 426 -9.72 32.09 -15.51
N ASN A 427 -9.28 33.35 -15.33
CA ASN A 427 -8.01 33.62 -14.67
C ASN A 427 -8.16 33.33 -13.17
N ASN A 428 -7.52 32.26 -12.71
CA ASN A 428 -7.48 31.84 -11.31
C ASN A 428 -6.06 31.96 -10.72
N SER A 429 -5.23 32.85 -11.27
CA SER A 429 -3.83 33.07 -10.83
C SER A 429 -3.67 33.48 -9.36
N ASP A 430 -4.74 33.93 -8.73
CA ASP A 430 -4.75 34.42 -7.34
C ASP A 430 -5.58 33.50 -6.43
N ASN A 431 -5.92 32.30 -6.89
CA ASN A 431 -6.69 31.31 -6.13
C ASN A 431 -5.76 30.16 -5.70
N ASP A 432 -5.24 30.25 -4.48
CA ASP A 432 -4.28 29.30 -3.91
C ASP A 432 -4.79 27.84 -3.95
N ASP A 433 -6.10 27.61 -3.79
CA ASP A 433 -6.70 26.26 -3.86
C ASP A 433 -6.62 25.69 -5.29
N VAL A 434 -6.76 26.54 -6.32
CA VAL A 434 -6.59 26.13 -7.73
C VAL A 434 -5.12 25.89 -8.04
N LEU A 435 -4.22 26.76 -7.57
CA LEU A 435 -2.77 26.63 -7.80
C LEU A 435 -2.21 25.35 -7.15
N SER A 436 -2.62 25.06 -5.91
CA SER A 436 -2.20 23.87 -5.17
C SER A 436 -2.84 22.56 -5.66
N SER A 437 -3.88 22.62 -6.50
CA SER A 437 -4.59 21.44 -6.99
C SER A 437 -3.80 20.58 -8.00
N GLY A 438 -2.76 21.15 -8.63
CA GLY A 438 -2.02 20.48 -9.71
C GLY A 438 -2.80 20.34 -11.03
N PHE A 439 -3.87 21.12 -11.22
CA PHE A 439 -4.70 21.14 -12.44
C PHE A 439 -4.68 22.47 -13.21
N TYR A 440 -4.01 23.49 -12.68
CA TYR A 440 -3.94 24.80 -13.31
C TYR A 440 -2.89 24.82 -14.44
N LEU A 441 -3.32 25.09 -15.67
CA LEU A 441 -2.51 24.96 -16.88
C LEU A 441 -1.20 25.77 -16.83
N PRO A 442 -1.17 27.02 -16.34
CA PRO A 442 0.08 27.77 -16.19
C PRO A 442 1.15 27.12 -15.31
N ASP A 443 0.75 26.27 -14.36
CA ASP A 443 1.66 25.58 -13.44
C ASP A 443 2.10 24.20 -13.99
N LEU A 444 1.48 23.72 -15.07
CA LEU A 444 1.82 22.42 -15.67
C LEU A 444 3.09 22.52 -16.51
N VAL A 445 4.07 21.68 -16.18
CA VAL A 445 5.41 21.69 -16.77
C VAL A 445 5.59 20.49 -17.72
N LEU A 446 6.20 20.72 -18.88
CA LEU A 446 6.59 19.64 -19.80
C LEU A 446 7.78 18.86 -19.24
N PRO A 447 8.03 17.61 -19.69
CA PRO A 447 9.19 16.83 -19.24
C PRO A 447 10.57 17.46 -19.47
N ASP A 448 10.66 18.56 -20.24
CA ASP A 448 11.89 19.33 -20.39
C ASP A 448 12.19 20.24 -19.18
N GLN A 449 11.26 20.31 -18.22
CA GLN A 449 11.31 21.08 -16.97
C GLN A 449 11.52 22.59 -17.17
N LYS A 450 11.20 23.09 -18.37
CA LYS A 450 11.48 24.48 -18.77
C LYS A 450 10.29 25.15 -19.41
N THR A 451 9.45 24.38 -20.09
CA THR A 451 8.31 24.92 -20.83
C THR A 451 7.00 24.34 -20.32
N GLY A 452 5.93 25.11 -20.41
CA GLY A 452 4.58 24.67 -20.08
C GLY A 452 3.74 24.37 -21.33
N PHE A 453 2.48 24.02 -21.13
CA PHE A 453 1.53 23.79 -22.21
C PHE A 453 0.93 25.11 -22.71
N SER A 454 0.78 25.26 -24.03
CA SER A 454 0.21 26.50 -24.60
C SER A 454 -1.32 26.56 -24.52
N THR A 455 -1.99 25.42 -24.50
CA THR A 455 -3.46 25.33 -24.38
C THR A 455 -3.86 24.11 -23.57
N LEU A 456 -4.99 24.18 -22.90
CA LEU A 456 -5.51 23.06 -22.11
C LEU A 456 -5.75 21.80 -22.96
N ASN A 457 -6.14 21.95 -24.22
CA ASN A 457 -6.35 20.82 -25.14
C ASN A 457 -5.04 20.07 -25.45
N GLN A 458 -3.88 20.74 -25.44
CA GLN A 458 -2.59 20.05 -25.59
C GLN A 458 -2.31 19.13 -24.39
N PHE A 459 -2.76 19.51 -23.20
CA PHE A 459 -2.61 18.72 -21.99
C PHE A 459 -3.66 17.60 -21.87
N ILE A 460 -4.95 17.92 -22.07
CA ILE A 460 -6.04 16.94 -21.89
C ILE A 460 -5.96 15.78 -22.90
N GLY A 461 -5.52 16.04 -24.13
CA GLY A 461 -5.37 15.03 -25.19
C GLY A 461 -6.35 15.16 -26.36
N PRO A 462 -6.57 14.06 -27.11
CA PRO A 462 -6.55 12.68 -26.63
C PRO A 462 -5.18 11.99 -26.63
N PHE A 463 -4.89 11.25 -25.55
CA PHE A 463 -3.80 10.26 -25.47
C PHE A 463 -4.34 8.93 -24.94
N ASP A 464 -3.71 7.83 -25.35
CA ASP A 464 -4.01 6.47 -24.90
C ASP A 464 -2.71 5.79 -24.48
N VAL A 465 -2.68 5.24 -23.26
CA VAL A 465 -1.54 4.50 -22.72
C VAL A 465 -2.05 3.14 -22.26
N LEU A 466 -1.79 2.10 -23.05
CA LEU A 466 -2.27 0.73 -22.77
C LEU A 466 -3.80 0.66 -22.54
N GLY A 467 -4.58 1.44 -23.29
CA GLY A 467 -6.03 1.52 -23.16
C GLY A 467 -6.52 2.50 -22.08
N VAL A 468 -5.62 3.15 -21.35
CA VAL A 468 -5.98 4.21 -20.39
C VAL A 468 -6.13 5.54 -21.15
N PRO A 469 -7.31 6.17 -21.16
CA PRO A 469 -7.44 7.54 -21.64
C PRO A 469 -6.62 8.44 -20.73
N SER A 470 -5.63 9.13 -21.28
CA SER A 470 -4.60 9.82 -20.50
C SER A 470 -4.45 11.28 -20.92
N THR A 471 -3.96 12.11 -20.00
CA THR A 471 -3.41 13.43 -20.35
C THR A 471 -2.07 13.28 -21.08
N ALA A 472 -1.54 14.39 -21.59
CA ALA A 472 -0.14 14.50 -21.97
C ALA A 472 0.75 14.17 -20.77
N ILE A 473 1.98 13.75 -21.08
CA ILE A 473 3.00 13.56 -20.07
C ILE A 473 3.41 14.92 -19.50
N VAL A 474 3.48 15.01 -18.17
CA VAL A 474 3.73 16.25 -17.42
C VAL A 474 4.79 15.97 -16.36
N ALA A 475 5.73 16.90 -16.15
CA ALA A 475 6.68 16.83 -15.05
C ALA A 475 6.05 17.36 -13.77
N GLU A 476 6.51 16.85 -12.63
CA GLU A 476 6.03 17.32 -11.32
C GLU A 476 6.40 18.79 -11.08
N ASP A 477 7.63 19.20 -11.45
CA ASP A 477 8.13 20.56 -11.28
C ASP A 477 9.25 20.86 -12.29
N THR A 478 9.57 22.14 -12.42
CA THR A 478 10.79 22.71 -12.99
C THR A 478 12.06 22.41 -12.18
N PHE A 479 11.94 22.21 -10.86
CA PHE A 479 13.06 22.17 -9.91
C PHE A 479 13.96 23.41 -9.97
N ALA A 480 13.45 24.53 -10.52
CA ALA A 480 14.15 25.79 -10.63
C ALA A 480 13.88 26.63 -9.38
N LEU A 481 14.67 26.41 -8.33
CA LEU A 481 14.59 27.12 -7.05
C LEU A 481 13.21 27.02 -6.38
N ASN A 482 12.67 25.80 -6.28
CA ASN A 482 11.63 25.46 -5.29
C ASN A 482 12.11 25.96 -3.92
N ASP A 483 11.20 26.46 -3.08
CA ASP A 483 11.54 27.20 -1.87
C ASP A 483 12.72 26.52 -1.14
N PRO A 484 13.93 27.10 -1.23
CA PRO A 484 15.15 26.45 -0.73
C PRO A 484 15.15 26.25 0.78
N THR A 485 14.15 26.78 1.48
CA THR A 485 14.00 26.74 2.92
C THR A 485 12.98 25.72 3.42
N SER A 486 11.91 25.44 2.67
CA SER A 486 10.90 24.41 2.99
C SER A 486 11.12 23.09 2.26
N ASP A 487 11.56 23.13 1.00
CA ASP A 487 11.62 21.98 0.09
C ASP A 487 13.04 21.81 -0.48
N PRO A 488 13.98 21.31 0.34
CA PRO A 488 15.42 21.38 0.06
C PRO A 488 15.86 20.38 -1.02
N ILE A 489 15.62 20.70 -2.28
CA ILE A 489 16.12 19.94 -3.44
C ILE A 489 17.32 20.67 -4.03
N ASN A 490 18.47 20.00 -4.11
CA ASN A 490 19.73 20.63 -4.51
C ASN A 490 20.27 20.22 -5.87
N ILE A 491 20.04 21.06 -6.87
CA ILE A 491 20.64 20.90 -8.20
C ILE A 491 21.75 21.94 -8.37
N ASP A 492 22.98 21.47 -8.59
CA ASP A 492 24.18 22.28 -8.83
C ASP A 492 24.47 23.34 -7.73
N GLY A 493 24.16 23.04 -6.47
CA GLY A 493 24.41 23.94 -5.33
C GLY A 493 23.35 25.03 -5.14
N LEU A 494 22.18 24.87 -5.77
CA LEU A 494 21.08 25.83 -5.73
C LEU A 494 19.94 25.43 -4.76
N GLY A 495 20.13 24.40 -3.93
CA GLY A 495 19.11 23.86 -3.01
C GLY A 495 19.04 24.49 -1.63
N GLY A 496 19.35 25.79 -1.51
CA GLY A 496 19.19 26.50 -0.25
C GLY A 496 20.19 26.16 0.82
N LYS A 497 19.73 25.44 1.86
CA LYS A 497 20.59 24.94 2.94
C LYS A 497 21.47 23.78 2.50
N LEU A 498 21.11 23.10 1.41
CA LEU A 498 21.94 22.08 0.79
C LEU A 498 22.89 22.73 -0.23
N ASP A 499 24.19 22.45 -0.13
CA ASP A 499 25.23 23.13 -0.93
C ASP A 499 26.15 22.20 -1.74
N GLY A 500 25.87 20.89 -1.75
CA GLY A 500 26.64 19.91 -2.50
C GLY A 500 26.67 20.19 -4.00
N THR A 501 27.85 20.10 -4.62
CA THR A 501 28.02 20.31 -6.08
C THR A 501 28.66 19.12 -6.79
N LYS A 502 29.08 18.10 -6.03
CA LYS A 502 29.73 16.89 -6.55
C LYS A 502 29.23 15.67 -5.80
N PRO A 503 29.11 14.50 -6.47
CA PRO A 503 28.80 13.25 -5.79
C PRO A 503 29.80 12.95 -4.66
N PRO A 504 29.34 12.63 -3.44
CA PRO A 504 30.19 12.34 -2.28
C PRO A 504 30.84 10.95 -2.37
N PHE A 505 30.25 10.03 -3.13
CA PHE A 505 30.74 8.67 -3.40
C PHE A 505 30.62 8.37 -4.89
N ALA A 506 31.45 7.47 -5.41
CA ALA A 506 31.25 6.91 -6.75
C ALA A 506 30.00 6.00 -6.74
N PRO A 507 29.22 5.91 -7.84
CA PRO A 507 28.01 5.07 -7.88
C PRO A 507 28.24 3.61 -7.45
N GLU A 508 29.38 3.02 -7.82
CA GLU A 508 29.76 1.65 -7.47
C GLU A 508 30.05 1.44 -5.97
N ASP A 509 30.33 2.53 -5.24
CA ASP A 509 30.58 2.58 -3.80
C ASP A 509 29.31 2.91 -2.99
N ILE A 510 28.16 2.96 -3.66
CA ILE A 510 26.83 3.10 -3.04
C ILE A 510 26.07 1.78 -3.26
N ILE A 511 25.48 1.25 -2.19
CA ILE A 511 24.51 0.15 -2.25
C ILE A 511 23.18 0.63 -1.67
N ILE A 512 22.09 0.31 -2.35
CA ILE A 512 20.75 0.39 -1.78
C ILE A 512 20.35 -0.99 -1.26
N LEU A 513 19.99 -1.09 0.01
CA LEU A 513 19.45 -2.28 0.65
C LEU A 513 17.93 -2.14 0.78
N THR A 514 17.19 -3.15 0.34
CA THR A 514 15.73 -3.21 0.44
C THR A 514 15.25 -4.64 0.72
N ASP A 515 14.01 -4.77 1.17
CA ASP A 515 13.27 -6.03 1.29
C ASP A 515 12.11 -6.09 0.27
N GLY A 516 12.16 -5.24 -0.75
CA GLY A 516 11.15 -5.14 -1.79
C GLY A 516 9.91 -4.33 -1.39
N ARG A 517 9.72 -3.93 -0.13
CA ARG A 517 8.54 -3.15 0.29
C ARG A 517 8.59 -1.67 -0.09
N CYS A 518 9.70 -1.22 -0.66
CA CYS A 518 9.89 0.13 -1.22
C CYS A 518 8.69 0.58 -2.06
N SER A 519 7.95 1.59 -1.58
CA SER A 519 6.71 2.10 -2.16
C SER A 519 6.72 3.63 -2.31
N SER A 520 5.83 4.16 -3.15
CA SER A 520 5.63 5.59 -3.40
C SER A 520 6.97 6.32 -3.66
N THR A 521 7.27 7.37 -2.91
CA THR A 521 8.54 8.13 -2.97
C THR A 521 9.80 7.28 -2.91
N CYS A 522 9.81 6.17 -2.17
CA CYS A 522 10.97 5.27 -2.15
C CYS A 522 11.29 4.72 -3.56
N THR A 523 10.25 4.48 -4.37
CA THR A 523 10.43 4.01 -5.75
C THR A 523 11.06 5.08 -6.64
N ILE A 524 10.74 6.35 -6.41
CA ILE A 524 11.38 7.50 -7.07
C ILE A 524 12.87 7.49 -6.75
N PHE A 525 13.23 7.31 -5.48
CA PHE A 525 14.62 7.20 -5.04
C PHE A 525 15.37 6.10 -5.80
N ILE A 526 14.89 4.84 -5.77
CA ILE A 526 15.57 3.74 -6.48
C ILE A 526 15.63 3.98 -8.00
N ASN A 527 14.54 4.47 -8.61
CA ASN A 527 14.47 4.72 -10.06
C ASN A 527 15.43 5.82 -10.53
N HIS A 528 15.88 6.70 -9.64
CA HIS A 528 16.91 7.70 -9.95
C HIS A 528 18.33 7.21 -9.65
N MET A 529 18.51 6.42 -8.60
CA MET A 529 19.84 5.97 -8.19
C MET A 529 20.35 4.81 -9.07
N ALA A 530 19.52 3.80 -9.35
CA ALA A 530 19.95 2.59 -10.04
C ALA A 530 20.45 2.82 -11.48
N PRO A 531 19.80 3.65 -12.33
CA PRO A 531 20.31 3.95 -13.66
C PRO A 531 21.68 4.66 -13.67
N ARG A 532 22.10 5.26 -12.55
CA ARG A 532 23.40 5.92 -12.39
C ARG A 532 24.52 4.96 -12.00
N GLY A 533 24.24 3.67 -11.87
CA GLY A 533 25.21 2.63 -11.52
C GLY A 533 25.20 2.22 -10.05
N VAL A 534 24.31 2.80 -9.23
CA VAL A 534 24.09 2.37 -7.85
C VAL A 534 23.45 0.98 -7.87
N ARG A 535 24.03 0.06 -7.10
CA ARG A 535 23.56 -1.33 -7.05
C ARG A 535 22.50 -1.51 -5.98
N VAL A 536 21.51 -2.34 -6.27
CA VAL A 536 20.41 -2.65 -5.35
C VAL A 536 20.50 -4.11 -4.89
N VAL A 537 20.45 -4.33 -3.57
CA VAL A 537 20.39 -5.65 -2.95
C VAL A 537 19.04 -5.82 -2.27
N ALA A 538 18.33 -6.89 -2.65
CA ALA A 538 17.07 -7.29 -2.03
C ALA A 538 17.28 -8.42 -1.02
N VAL A 539 16.60 -8.38 0.13
CA VAL A 539 16.67 -9.43 1.16
C VAL A 539 15.30 -10.07 1.39
N GLY A 540 15.26 -11.39 1.50
CA GLY A 540 14.05 -12.17 1.77
C GLY A 540 13.32 -12.63 0.50
N GLY A 541 12.00 -12.55 0.54
CA GLY A 541 11.08 -13.07 -0.47
C GLY A 541 10.68 -14.52 -0.22
N ARG A 542 9.90 -15.09 -1.14
CA ARG A 542 9.46 -16.49 -1.05
C ARG A 542 10.67 -17.45 -1.05
N PRO A 543 10.61 -18.60 -0.36
CA PRO A 543 11.72 -19.55 -0.22
C PRO A 543 11.96 -20.33 -1.52
N GLN A 544 12.45 -19.65 -2.54
CA GLN A 544 12.71 -20.20 -3.86
C GLN A 544 13.97 -19.58 -4.49
N PRO A 545 14.67 -20.32 -5.38
CA PRO A 545 15.76 -19.73 -6.15
C PRO A 545 15.23 -18.68 -7.13
N GLY A 546 16.06 -17.70 -7.47
CA GLY A 546 15.74 -16.70 -8.50
C GLY A 546 15.75 -15.25 -8.00
N PRO A 547 15.50 -14.30 -8.92
CA PRO A 547 15.55 -12.88 -8.61
C PRO A 547 14.43 -12.48 -7.65
N MET A 548 14.67 -11.36 -6.98
CA MET A 548 13.64 -10.60 -6.27
C MET A 548 13.64 -9.18 -6.82
N GLN A 549 12.47 -8.55 -6.86
CA GLN A 549 12.34 -7.18 -7.36
C GLN A 549 12.96 -6.17 -6.38
N SER A 550 13.70 -5.20 -6.89
CA SER A 550 14.20 -4.05 -6.11
C SER A 550 13.08 -3.19 -5.54
N ILE A 551 12.01 -3.06 -6.31
CA ILE A 551 10.84 -2.25 -5.97
C ILE A 551 9.63 -3.16 -6.12
N GLY A 552 9.23 -3.80 -5.04
CA GLY A 552 8.05 -4.65 -5.00
C GLY A 552 6.78 -3.95 -4.52
N GLY A 553 6.93 -2.76 -3.94
CA GLY A 553 5.85 -1.89 -3.53
C GLY A 553 5.20 -1.11 -4.67
N VAL A 554 4.44 -0.07 -4.34
CA VAL A 554 3.68 0.75 -5.31
C VAL A 554 4.59 1.78 -5.97
N LYS A 555 4.61 1.87 -7.30
CA LYS A 555 5.39 2.87 -8.08
C LYS A 555 4.54 4.04 -8.60
N GLY A 556 3.32 4.18 -8.07
CA GLY A 556 2.52 5.39 -8.23
C GLY A 556 3.29 6.62 -7.75
N ALA A 557 3.22 7.72 -8.51
CA ALA A 557 3.90 8.97 -8.21
C ALA A 557 3.09 9.89 -7.31
N GLN A 558 1.77 9.66 -7.18
CA GLN A 558 0.91 10.44 -6.30
C GLN A 558 -0.31 9.62 -5.87
N GLU A 559 -0.62 9.65 -4.59
CA GLU A 559 -1.86 9.17 -3.99
C GLU A 559 -2.80 10.35 -3.77
N LEU A 560 -4.11 10.15 -3.97
CA LEU A 560 -5.13 11.10 -3.51
C LEU A 560 -6.15 10.36 -2.65
N GLY A 561 -6.48 10.95 -1.49
CA GLY A 561 -7.64 10.54 -0.73
C GLY A 561 -8.94 10.92 -1.43
N LEU A 562 -10.04 10.23 -1.13
CA LEU A 562 -11.34 10.63 -1.68
C LEU A 562 -11.77 12.02 -1.19
N SER A 563 -11.24 12.49 -0.06
CA SER A 563 -11.41 13.85 0.43
C SER A 563 -10.82 14.88 -0.53
N ASP A 564 -9.64 14.62 -1.10
CA ASP A 564 -8.97 15.54 -2.02
C ASP A 564 -9.75 15.64 -3.34
N ILE A 565 -10.27 14.50 -3.80
CA ILE A 565 -11.14 14.41 -4.97
C ILE A 565 -12.47 15.15 -4.72
N SER A 566 -13.10 14.94 -3.55
CA SER A 566 -14.33 15.64 -3.17
C SER A 566 -14.11 17.16 -3.14
N SER A 567 -13.05 17.62 -2.48
CA SER A 567 -12.67 19.04 -2.40
C SER A 567 -12.44 19.66 -3.77
N SER A 568 -11.82 18.90 -4.70
CA SER A 568 -11.64 19.35 -6.08
C SER A 568 -12.97 19.59 -6.80
N TYR A 569 -13.98 18.75 -6.54
CA TYR A 569 -15.32 18.94 -7.09
C TYR A 569 -16.08 20.08 -6.41
N ASP A 570 -15.97 20.20 -5.09
CA ASP A 570 -16.60 21.30 -4.35
C ASP A 570 -16.08 22.65 -4.86
N LEU A 571 -14.75 22.80 -4.99
CA LEU A 571 -14.13 23.98 -5.55
C LEU A 571 -14.58 24.23 -7.00
N ALA A 572 -14.69 23.19 -7.83
CA ALA A 572 -15.18 23.33 -9.20
C ALA A 572 -16.62 23.86 -9.22
N TYR A 573 -17.51 23.34 -8.38
CA TYR A 573 -18.89 23.81 -8.28
C TYR A 573 -18.98 25.25 -7.77
N GLU A 574 -18.13 25.65 -6.81
CA GLU A 574 -18.04 27.02 -6.33
C GLU A 574 -17.65 27.99 -7.45
N LEU A 575 -16.64 27.63 -8.24
CA LEU A 575 -16.18 28.43 -9.39
C LEU A 575 -17.27 28.56 -10.46
N ILE A 576 -17.99 27.47 -10.77
CA ILE A 576 -19.13 27.48 -11.71
C ILE A 576 -20.24 28.40 -11.21
N ALA A 577 -20.60 28.31 -9.93
CA ALA A 577 -21.63 29.14 -9.33
C ALA A 577 -21.23 30.62 -9.33
N LYS A 578 -19.96 30.92 -9.01
CA LYS A 578 -19.40 32.28 -9.05
C LYS A 578 -19.45 32.86 -10.47
N ALA A 579 -19.01 32.11 -11.46
CA ALA A 579 -19.01 32.51 -12.87
C ALA A 579 -20.44 32.76 -13.40
N SER A 580 -21.38 31.88 -13.04
CA SER A 580 -22.80 32.04 -13.41
C SER A 580 -23.41 33.29 -12.79
N LYS A 581 -23.14 33.58 -11.51
CA LYS A 581 -23.57 34.82 -10.84
C LYS A 581 -22.96 36.08 -11.46
N ALA A 582 -21.74 35.97 -11.99
CA ALA A 582 -21.05 37.05 -12.69
C ALA A 582 -21.52 37.25 -14.15
N GLY A 583 -22.46 36.42 -14.65
CA GLY A 583 -22.97 36.51 -16.02
C GLY A 583 -22.03 35.89 -17.08
N THR A 584 -21.05 35.09 -16.65
CA THR A 584 -20.07 34.39 -17.51
C THR A 584 -20.10 32.88 -17.25
N PRO A 585 -21.24 32.20 -17.45
CA PRO A 585 -21.37 30.77 -17.15
C PRO A 585 -20.32 29.94 -17.90
N ILE A 586 -19.66 29.02 -17.19
CA ILE A 586 -18.62 28.14 -17.75
C ILE A 586 -19.23 27.07 -18.67
N TYR A 587 -20.41 26.57 -18.29
CA TYR A 587 -21.13 25.50 -18.98
C TYR A 587 -22.57 25.92 -19.26
N THR A 588 -23.14 25.38 -20.34
CA THR A 588 -24.59 25.35 -20.53
C THR A 588 -25.26 24.39 -19.54
N ASP A 589 -26.56 24.56 -19.29
CA ASP A 589 -27.33 23.65 -18.42
C ASP A 589 -27.24 22.19 -18.87
N ALA A 590 -27.20 21.96 -20.19
CA ALA A 590 -27.09 20.61 -20.76
C ALA A 590 -25.70 19.98 -20.52
N GLU A 591 -24.63 20.76 -20.66
CA GLU A 591 -23.27 20.29 -20.38
C GLU A 591 -23.08 19.98 -18.89
N LEU A 592 -23.57 20.87 -18.01
CA LEU A 592 -23.50 20.65 -16.56
C LEU A 592 -24.28 19.41 -16.14
N ALA A 593 -25.45 19.18 -16.74
CA ALA A 593 -26.24 17.97 -16.49
C ALA A 593 -25.54 16.68 -16.94
N GLU A 594 -24.69 16.73 -17.97
CA GLU A 594 -23.89 15.58 -18.39
C GLU A 594 -22.75 15.32 -17.40
N TYR A 595 -21.98 16.35 -17.04
CA TYR A 595 -20.89 16.21 -16.06
C TYR A 595 -21.38 15.69 -14.71
N ASN A 596 -22.54 16.15 -14.23
CA ASN A 596 -23.13 15.69 -12.97
C ASN A 596 -23.44 14.18 -12.93
N LYS A 597 -23.49 13.49 -14.08
CA LYS A 597 -23.62 12.03 -14.12
C LYS A 597 -22.31 11.31 -13.81
N SER A 598 -21.18 11.94 -14.16
CA SER A 598 -19.83 11.38 -14.06
C SER A 598 -19.11 11.79 -12.77
N VAL A 599 -19.56 12.86 -12.10
CA VAL A 599 -19.03 13.35 -10.82
C VAL A 599 -19.71 12.66 -9.63
N PRO A 600 -18.97 12.22 -8.60
CA PRO A 600 -19.55 11.66 -7.38
C PRO A 600 -20.25 12.71 -6.53
N VAL A 601 -21.14 12.27 -5.65
CA VAL A 601 -21.60 13.10 -4.53
C VAL A 601 -20.42 13.49 -3.62
N PRO A 602 -20.52 14.62 -2.88
CA PRO A 602 -19.55 14.97 -1.86
C PRO A 602 -19.30 13.81 -0.91
N LEU A 603 -18.06 13.67 -0.41
CA LEU A 603 -17.70 12.53 0.45
C LEU A 603 -18.59 12.46 1.71
N ALA A 604 -18.99 13.61 2.26
CA ALA A 604 -19.89 13.71 3.41
C ALA A 604 -21.32 13.20 3.13
N ASP A 605 -21.72 13.12 1.85
CA ASP A 605 -23.04 12.66 1.40
C ASP A 605 -23.02 11.17 0.97
N MET A 606 -21.88 10.48 1.12
CA MET A 606 -21.77 9.06 0.84
C MET A 606 -22.73 8.24 1.71
N PRO A 607 -23.34 7.16 1.18
CA PRO A 607 -24.36 6.40 1.93
C PRO A 607 -23.85 5.67 3.17
N PHE A 608 -22.54 5.43 3.24
CA PHE A 608 -21.86 4.84 4.37
C PHE A 608 -20.67 5.69 4.75
N ASN A 609 -20.36 5.72 6.04
CA ASN A 609 -19.10 6.25 6.52
C ASN A 609 -17.93 5.40 5.99
N LEU A 610 -16.80 6.05 5.70
CA LEU A 610 -15.56 5.40 5.27
C LEU A 610 -14.46 5.78 6.23
N GLN A 611 -13.68 4.79 6.66
CA GLN A 611 -12.54 5.07 7.54
C GLN A 611 -11.39 5.67 6.73
N GLN A 612 -11.12 5.10 5.56
CA GLN A 612 -10.10 5.57 4.64
C GLN A 612 -10.42 5.07 3.24
N ALA A 613 -10.18 5.89 2.23
CA ALA A 613 -10.21 5.46 0.83
C ALA A 613 -9.34 6.40 0.00
N SER A 614 -8.58 5.83 -0.94
CA SER A 614 -7.64 6.55 -1.77
C SER A 614 -7.46 5.89 -3.14
N VAL A 615 -6.84 6.64 -4.05
CA VAL A 615 -6.49 6.18 -5.39
C VAL A 615 -5.02 6.50 -5.71
N ASN A 616 -4.41 5.62 -6.49
CA ASN A 616 -3.18 5.89 -7.22
C ASN A 616 -3.47 6.84 -8.38
N PHE A 617 -3.35 8.14 -8.12
CA PHE A 617 -3.78 9.19 -9.02
C PHE A 617 -2.82 9.39 -10.20
N ARG A 618 -1.50 9.33 -9.96
CA ARG A 618 -0.48 9.52 -11.01
C ARG A 618 0.41 8.30 -11.17
N ASN A 619 0.56 7.87 -12.42
CA ASN A 619 1.55 6.86 -12.79
C ASN A 619 2.89 7.51 -13.13
N ALA A 620 4.00 7.00 -12.58
CA ALA A 620 5.35 7.37 -12.98
C ALA A 620 5.75 6.69 -14.31
N PHE A 621 6.52 7.39 -15.13
CA PHE A 621 7.10 6.87 -16.38
C PHE A 621 8.62 6.93 -16.37
N SER A 622 9.26 6.19 -17.28
CA SER A 622 10.70 6.24 -17.48
C SER A 622 11.04 7.26 -18.57
N PRO A 623 12.21 7.93 -18.51
CA PRO A 623 12.66 8.82 -19.59
C PRO A 623 12.79 8.09 -20.94
N ASP A 624 13.00 6.77 -20.93
CA ASP A 624 13.17 5.96 -22.14
C ASP A 624 11.85 5.31 -22.62
N ASN A 625 10.77 5.39 -21.84
CA ASN A 625 9.48 4.78 -22.16
C ASN A 625 8.32 5.48 -21.44
N ASP A 626 7.55 6.27 -22.19
CA ASP A 626 6.35 6.95 -21.72
C ASP A 626 5.03 6.21 -22.04
N GLN A 627 5.13 4.96 -22.51
CA GLN A 627 4.00 4.13 -22.92
C GLN A 627 3.64 3.04 -21.90
N VAL A 628 4.54 2.74 -20.95
CA VAL A 628 4.29 1.75 -19.90
C VAL A 628 4.64 2.39 -18.56
N PRO A 629 3.66 2.56 -17.64
CA PRO A 629 3.95 3.01 -16.29
C PRO A 629 4.99 2.11 -15.61
N THR A 630 5.90 2.71 -14.84
CA THR A 630 6.95 1.96 -14.14
C THR A 630 6.39 0.93 -13.17
N GLN A 631 5.17 1.15 -12.65
CA GLN A 631 4.31 0.19 -11.95
C GLN A 631 4.41 -1.22 -12.58
N PHE A 632 4.21 -1.31 -13.90
CA PHE A 632 4.12 -2.58 -14.60
C PHE A 632 5.46 -3.09 -15.17
N ILE A 633 6.58 -2.47 -14.79
CA ILE A 633 7.93 -2.85 -15.23
C ILE A 633 8.64 -3.58 -14.10
N TYR A 634 8.92 -4.87 -14.29
CA TYR A 634 9.70 -5.66 -13.35
C TYR A 634 11.18 -5.23 -13.35
N GLN A 635 11.71 -4.90 -12.17
CA GLN A 635 13.11 -4.53 -11.97
C GLN A 635 13.78 -5.43 -10.93
N ALA A 636 14.48 -6.47 -11.39
CA ALA A 636 15.27 -7.34 -10.51
C ALA A 636 16.40 -6.57 -9.82
N ALA A 637 16.59 -6.86 -8.53
CA ALA A 637 17.79 -6.47 -7.78
C ALA A 637 19.05 -7.10 -8.37
N ASP A 638 20.19 -6.44 -8.17
CA ASP A 638 21.49 -6.92 -8.63
C ASP A 638 21.93 -8.17 -7.85
N CYS A 639 21.50 -8.26 -6.60
CA CYS A 639 21.72 -9.38 -5.69
C CYS A 639 20.47 -9.63 -4.86
N ARG A 640 20.17 -10.91 -4.64
CA ARG A 640 19.22 -11.36 -3.63
C ARG A 640 19.95 -12.10 -2.53
N LEU A 641 19.62 -11.80 -1.28
CA LEU A 641 20.03 -12.52 -0.07
C LEU A 641 18.79 -12.96 0.72
N PHE A 642 18.99 -13.81 1.71
CA PHE A 642 17.97 -14.16 2.71
C PHE A 642 18.42 -13.72 4.10
N TYR A 643 17.45 -13.47 4.99
CA TYR A 643 17.74 -13.20 6.39
C TYR A 643 18.35 -14.43 7.06
N THR A 644 19.21 -14.21 8.05
CA THR A 644 19.75 -15.26 8.92
C THR A 644 19.18 -15.12 10.32
N ALA A 645 19.33 -16.14 11.18
CA ALA A 645 18.88 -16.03 12.57
C ALA A 645 19.58 -14.86 13.28
N GLY A 646 20.88 -14.68 13.04
CA GLY A 646 21.67 -13.60 13.62
C GLY A 646 21.14 -12.21 13.27
N SER A 647 20.62 -12.01 12.04
CA SER A 647 20.12 -10.70 11.62
C SER A 647 18.83 -10.26 12.31
N LEU A 648 18.08 -11.16 12.97
CA LEU A 648 16.82 -10.81 13.64
C LEU A 648 17.00 -9.79 14.77
N GLY A 649 18.14 -9.81 15.45
CA GLY A 649 18.45 -8.90 16.56
C GLY A 649 19.68 -8.03 16.32
N LYS A 650 20.27 -8.07 15.12
CA LYS A 650 21.50 -7.34 14.76
C LYS A 650 21.47 -6.91 13.29
N PRO A 651 20.88 -5.74 12.99
CA PRO A 651 20.82 -5.20 11.63
C PRO A 651 22.19 -5.14 10.93
N GLU A 652 23.26 -4.95 11.69
CA GLU A 652 24.64 -4.88 11.20
C GLU A 652 25.07 -6.15 10.47
N LEU A 653 24.52 -7.33 10.85
CA LEU A 653 24.83 -8.59 10.17
C LEU A 653 24.20 -8.65 8.76
N THR A 654 23.06 -8.00 8.56
CA THR A 654 22.47 -7.83 7.22
C THR A 654 23.36 -6.89 6.41
N TRP A 655 23.77 -5.74 6.97
CA TRP A 655 24.64 -4.79 6.28
C TRP A 655 25.99 -5.41 5.91
N ALA A 656 26.60 -6.19 6.80
CA ALA A 656 27.86 -6.90 6.54
C ALA A 656 27.70 -7.93 5.41
N SER A 657 26.57 -8.67 5.39
CA SER A 657 26.27 -9.63 4.33
C SER A 657 26.12 -8.94 2.97
N VAL A 658 25.43 -7.80 2.94
CA VAL A 658 25.24 -6.96 1.75
C VAL A 658 26.57 -6.40 1.25
N ALA A 659 27.37 -5.79 2.13
CA ALA A 659 28.69 -5.26 1.82
C ALA A 659 29.61 -6.36 1.26
N ASN A 660 29.64 -7.54 1.90
CA ASN A 660 30.48 -8.64 1.47
C ASN A 660 30.02 -9.24 0.13
N ALA A 661 28.71 -9.32 -0.14
CA ALA A 661 28.20 -9.80 -1.42
C ALA A 661 28.60 -8.88 -2.58
N MET A 662 28.58 -7.56 -2.35
CA MET A 662 28.76 -6.55 -3.39
C MET A 662 30.20 -6.06 -3.56
N TRP A 663 30.92 -5.82 -2.47
CA TRP A 663 32.31 -5.33 -2.50
C TRP A 663 33.33 -6.40 -2.10
N GLY A 664 32.88 -7.46 -1.44
CA GLY A 664 33.73 -8.55 -0.95
C GLY A 664 33.67 -9.81 -1.82
N LYS A 665 33.77 -10.97 -1.15
CA LYS A 665 33.75 -12.31 -1.76
C LYS A 665 32.46 -13.08 -1.45
N GLY A 666 31.47 -12.41 -0.85
CA GLY A 666 30.18 -12.98 -0.52
C GLY A 666 29.42 -13.44 -1.76
N LYS A 667 28.55 -14.44 -1.57
CA LYS A 667 27.65 -14.93 -2.62
C LYS A 667 26.30 -14.24 -2.52
N CYS A 668 25.54 -14.30 -3.61
CA CYS A 668 24.11 -14.00 -3.60
C CYS A 668 23.33 -15.30 -3.78
N ALA A 669 22.15 -15.40 -3.17
CA ALA A 669 21.17 -16.45 -3.50
C ALA A 669 20.80 -16.38 -5.00
N PHE A 670 20.72 -15.16 -5.52
CA PHE A 670 20.64 -14.88 -6.95
C PHE A 670 21.46 -13.64 -7.29
N ARG A 671 22.23 -13.68 -8.39
CA ARG A 671 22.98 -12.53 -8.89
C ARG A 671 22.52 -12.22 -10.31
N LYS A 672 22.12 -10.98 -10.55
CA LYS A 672 21.79 -10.50 -11.89
C LYS A 672 23.04 -10.57 -12.77
N PRO A 673 22.97 -11.19 -13.97
CA PRO A 673 24.08 -11.17 -14.90
C PRO A 673 24.45 -9.72 -15.26
N THR A 674 25.74 -9.38 -15.19
CA THR A 674 26.22 -8.05 -15.55
C THR A 674 26.02 -7.84 -17.05
N THR A 675 24.99 -7.09 -17.44
CA THR A 675 24.89 -6.61 -18.82
C THR A 675 25.74 -5.36 -18.95
N THR A 676 26.85 -5.45 -19.68
CA THR A 676 27.64 -4.29 -20.12
C THR A 676 26.77 -3.44 -21.03
N LYS A 677 25.99 -2.50 -20.47
CA LYS A 677 25.37 -1.42 -21.24
C LYS A 677 26.21 -0.17 -21.06
N THR A 678 26.98 0.16 -22.10
CA THR A 678 27.52 1.50 -22.34
C THR A 678 26.34 2.47 -22.41
N TYR A 679 26.17 3.31 -21.39
CA TYR A 679 25.30 4.47 -21.46
C TYR A 679 25.91 5.46 -22.47
N THR A 680 25.43 5.44 -23.71
CA THR A 680 25.57 6.60 -24.60
C THR A 680 24.45 7.56 -24.26
N SER A 681 24.81 8.69 -23.65
CA SER A 681 23.95 9.86 -23.52
C SER A 681 23.50 10.30 -24.92
N THR A 682 22.26 9.98 -25.28
CA THR A 682 21.53 10.70 -26.31
C THR A 682 20.15 10.98 -25.77
N ALA A 683 19.96 12.20 -25.28
CA ALA A 683 18.64 12.78 -25.04
C ALA A 683 17.88 12.81 -26.38
N SER A 684 17.02 11.83 -26.60
CA SER A 684 16.02 11.86 -27.66
C SER A 684 14.76 12.48 -27.07
N SER A 685 14.46 13.71 -27.44
CA SER A 685 13.16 14.33 -27.19
C SER A 685 12.09 13.61 -28.02
N SER A 686 11.44 12.59 -27.44
CA SER A 686 10.27 11.98 -28.05
C SER A 686 9.10 12.96 -27.92
N LYS A 687 8.78 13.66 -29.02
CA LYS A 687 7.53 14.42 -29.15
C LYS A 687 6.36 13.42 -29.09
N SER A 688 5.55 13.52 -28.05
CA SER A 688 4.26 12.84 -27.96
C SER A 688 3.38 13.34 -29.11
N SER A 689 3.10 12.46 -30.08
CA SER A 689 2.18 12.77 -31.18
C SER A 689 0.80 12.21 -30.86
N PRO A 690 -0.29 12.98 -31.01
CA PRO A 690 -1.65 12.47 -30.85
C PRO A 690 -1.91 11.40 -31.91
N SER A 691 -2.30 10.19 -31.49
CA SER A 691 -2.58 9.09 -32.43
C SER A 691 -3.98 9.22 -33.03
N SER A 692 -4.08 9.03 -34.35
CA SER A 692 -5.35 8.79 -35.05
C SER A 692 -5.56 7.29 -35.23
N THR A 693 -6.71 6.81 -34.77
CA THR A 693 -7.10 5.40 -34.79
C THR A 693 -7.45 4.93 -36.21
N SER A 694 -6.82 3.85 -36.67
CA SER A 694 -7.44 2.93 -37.63
C SER A 694 -7.08 1.49 -37.25
N GLY A 695 -8.11 0.73 -36.85
CA GLY A 695 -7.97 -0.63 -36.37
C GLY A 695 -7.82 -1.65 -37.49
N SER A 696 -6.96 -2.65 -37.26
CA SER A 696 -7.01 -3.93 -37.97
C SER A 696 -6.84 -5.06 -36.95
N LYS A 697 -7.89 -5.87 -36.82
CA LYS A 697 -7.93 -7.09 -36.00
C LYS A 697 -7.16 -8.19 -36.71
N SER A 698 -6.22 -8.83 -36.02
CA SER A 698 -5.85 -10.22 -36.33
C SER A 698 -5.81 -11.02 -35.02
N GLY A 699 -6.63 -12.07 -34.96
CA GLY A 699 -6.74 -12.95 -33.81
C GLY A 699 -5.64 -14.00 -33.82
N SER A 700 -5.09 -14.28 -32.64
CA SER A 700 -4.28 -15.47 -32.38
C SER A 700 -4.81 -16.13 -31.11
N LYS A 701 -5.22 -17.40 -31.25
CA LYS A 701 -5.66 -18.27 -30.16
C LYS A 701 -4.43 -18.75 -29.39
N SER A 702 -4.42 -18.58 -28.07
CA SER A 702 -3.44 -19.19 -27.17
C SER A 702 -4.13 -19.90 -26.01
N GLY A 703 -4.01 -21.23 -26.03
CA GLY A 703 -4.01 -22.22 -24.95
C GLY A 703 -4.51 -21.85 -23.57
N SER A 704 -5.62 -22.49 -23.18
CA SER A 704 -6.15 -22.55 -21.83
C SER A 704 -5.40 -23.62 -21.01
N ALA A 705 -4.73 -23.19 -19.95
CA ALA A 705 -4.49 -23.93 -18.71
C ALA A 705 -3.98 -22.88 -17.72
N HIS A 706 -4.77 -22.52 -16.70
CA HIS A 706 -4.49 -21.80 -15.44
C HIS A 706 -5.83 -21.23 -14.90
N LYS A 707 -6.86 -22.09 -14.88
CA LYS A 707 -8.14 -21.84 -14.20
C LYS A 707 -8.41 -23.01 -13.26
N ALA A 708 -7.73 -23.00 -12.11
CA ALA A 708 -8.05 -23.84 -10.96
C ALA A 708 -7.22 -23.36 -9.74
N LEU A 709 -7.45 -22.14 -9.27
CA LEU A 709 -6.90 -21.70 -7.97
C LEU A 709 -7.73 -20.59 -7.30
N GLY A 710 -9.02 -20.50 -7.62
CA GLY A 710 -9.93 -19.47 -7.09
C GLY A 710 -11.28 -20.02 -6.62
N LEU A 711 -11.32 -21.28 -6.18
CA LEU A 711 -12.59 -21.91 -5.78
C LEU A 711 -12.39 -22.99 -4.70
N LEU A 712 -11.80 -22.63 -3.54
CA LEU A 712 -11.71 -23.53 -2.38
C LEU A 712 -11.96 -22.84 -1.02
N LEU A 713 -12.69 -21.70 -1.03
CA LEU A 713 -13.29 -21.11 0.18
C LEU A 713 -14.84 -21.19 0.17
N ALA A 714 -15.42 -21.96 -0.76
CA ALA A 714 -16.88 -22.13 -0.88
C ALA A 714 -17.35 -23.59 -0.72
N LEU A 715 -16.55 -24.49 -0.16
CA LEU A 715 -16.89 -25.92 -0.01
C LEU A 715 -16.67 -26.50 1.40
N ALA A 716 -16.66 -25.65 2.44
CA ALA A 716 -16.64 -26.10 3.84
C ALA A 716 -18.03 -26.08 4.51
N GLU A 717 -19.12 -25.91 3.76
CA GLU A 717 -20.48 -26.15 4.24
C GLU A 717 -21.12 -27.30 3.46
N GLY A 718 -21.20 -28.46 4.12
CA GLY A 718 -22.05 -29.55 3.69
C GLY A 718 -21.28 -30.84 3.42
N MET A 719 -21.10 -31.64 4.46
CA MET A 719 -21.25 -33.10 4.43
C MET A 719 -21.14 -33.64 5.87
N ASN A 720 -22.29 -33.76 6.53
CA ASN A 720 -22.45 -34.55 7.75
C ASN A 720 -23.02 -35.92 7.34
N PRO A 721 -22.40 -37.07 7.66
CA PRO A 721 -23.02 -38.37 7.42
C PRO A 721 -23.61 -38.91 8.74
N ASN A 722 -24.94 -38.89 8.80
CA ASN A 722 -25.82 -39.52 9.80
C ASN A 722 -25.81 -38.99 11.24
#